data_AF-A0A928D7M0-F1
#
_entry.id   AF-A0A928D7M0-F1
#
_cell.length_a   1.000
_cell.length_b   1.000
_cell.length_c   1.000
_cell.angle_alpha   90.00
_cell.angle_beta   90.00
_cell.angle_gamma   90.00
#
_symmetry.space_group_name_H-M   'P 1'
#
loop_
_entity.id
_entity.type
_entity.pdbx_description
1 polymer ?
#
loop_
_entity_poly.entity_id
_entity_poly.type
_entity_poly.pdbx_seq_one_letter_code
_entity_poly.pdbx_strand_id
1 'polypeptide(L)'
;MCSIVRLNDLTVRFMNNLNSFAFLFAAFCAVFPADAVQTIQQRVDSCAAEGGGRVVVAPGTWETGPIHLRNNVELHLEEGAKLVFSGNPDDYRPLVRSSFAGIECMTLSPMIYAYGCTNVALTGKGTLAPQMDTWRIWFDRNTPEMFKAMGLLYAWGDSDAPVESRRIADLPGARFRPCCVEFEKCKNVRLEGFRVRESPLWTVHLRLCEDVVVRNLDLEAQGHNNDGIDIASCKRVLVEGCTFLQGDDGIVVKSGRDRDGRRVGVPCEDVEIRNCTARGGHTLLAIGSEVSGGVRNIRLHDCRATGPMSTLIKVKTSARKGAFIENISVSNVTATTIDGAILGIDTNVDFQWRKYPSKERITTRIANISLCEVTAKKAGVVYSLNGDAKLPIQGVALENIHVAEVHRGEGNVSNVEDFRKTGIKASISKAYAKEVAERRAILEQRTLGTADRFATWTAFYNRLFALDADADEAWEKIGNVQDFDLKRKELRSKMVERIGGFPERTPLNAKVVGTVQRQGYSIEKILFESRPGMFVTGNLYLPDQSRFPAPHPAAIEVCGHSRAGKNSPKYQRVGVLCAKNGVAVFVVDPLGQGERAQSLEEDSNEGSPVRNHIRMGVNALLLGHGLAAAETWDAIRALDYLDTRTDLKKDGYGACGNSGGGTQSIMLAALDDRIMFTATSCYLSNLREQTMWRLLADCEQLIFAQLADGFNHAAYPFLNGNPVSMLARRDDMIPYSGTLATARLLQKVGRNIGREGWYGFVDSPGPHGYDEKLMRTTAVLMAKHLRGAQALFDEPEFDETKQDFGPDAKELFIVPDGRVQSLKGFKSFYSYLNDELDEAIAARRSLSRETRAKLVRKIADIDESRVGERTIVSESQLADGTRVTRAVYDISDGYRMPVVELVPQGAERYQPLVLAIDEARTNCAELVRANGKRAIFIPDLCACGEIGAARHYYVSRHDDEETAKMLYIMGSSLVGRRAGELIALGKEAKRRFGKNPTVVTTGRLAVPAAHAIAAEPGLFTGHDFINPPRSWESAVRNREMSLYSTSVHGALLHYDWVDLSER
;
A
#
# COMPACT_ATOMS: atom_id res chain seq x y z
N MET A 1 13.96 -36.41 39.83
CA MET A 1 12.85 -35.94 40.69
C MET A 1 12.92 -34.42 40.73
N CYS A 2 12.19 -33.73 39.85
CA CYS A 2 12.07 -32.27 39.88
C CYS A 2 11.36 -31.85 41.17
N SER A 3 11.83 -30.77 41.79
CA SER A 3 11.14 -30.11 42.90
C SER A 3 9.83 -29.53 42.38
N ILE A 4 8.78 -30.33 42.47
CA ILE A 4 7.39 -30.00 42.19
C ILE A 4 7.06 -28.72 42.98
N VAL A 5 6.89 -27.60 42.26
CA VAL A 5 5.98 -26.55 42.72
C VAL A 5 4.65 -27.27 42.92
N ARG A 6 4.23 -27.44 44.18
CA ARG A 6 2.97 -28.09 44.52
C ARG A 6 1.87 -27.39 43.75
N LEU A 7 1.42 -28.01 42.67
CA LEU A 7 0.18 -27.67 42.01
C LEU A 7 -0.91 -27.82 43.06
N ASN A 8 -1.71 -26.78 43.28
CA ASN A 8 -2.87 -26.83 44.16
C ASN A 8 -3.74 -28.05 43.82
N ASP A 9 -4.36 -28.65 44.84
CA ASP A 9 -5.21 -29.86 44.80
C ASP A 9 -6.24 -29.90 43.64
N LEU A 10 -6.63 -28.75 43.09
CA LEU A 10 -7.50 -28.65 41.92
C LEU A 10 -6.89 -29.24 40.63
N THR A 11 -5.58 -29.09 40.40
CA THR A 11 -4.94 -29.53 39.14
C THR A 11 -4.75 -31.04 39.09
N VAL A 12 -4.51 -31.67 40.24
CA VAL A 12 -4.40 -33.14 40.36
C VAL A 12 -5.78 -33.80 40.25
N ARG A 13 -6.84 -33.18 40.79
CA ARG A 13 -8.23 -33.59 40.55
C ARG A 13 -8.64 -33.45 39.07
N PHE A 14 -8.14 -32.43 38.38
CA PHE A 14 -8.35 -32.23 36.95
C PHE A 14 -7.70 -33.33 36.09
N MET A 15 -6.46 -33.70 36.38
CA MET A 15 -5.73 -34.77 35.66
C MET A 15 -6.34 -36.17 35.88
N ASN A 16 -6.83 -36.48 37.09
CA ASN A 16 -7.52 -37.75 37.33
C ASN A 16 -8.89 -37.82 36.63
N ASN A 17 -9.53 -36.69 36.35
CA ASN A 17 -10.77 -36.63 35.57
C ASN A 17 -10.54 -36.67 34.04
N LEU A 18 -9.40 -36.24 33.52
CA LEU A 18 -9.07 -36.33 32.08
C LEU A 18 -8.82 -37.76 31.58
N ASN A 19 -8.21 -38.63 32.39
CA ASN A 19 -8.14 -40.07 32.07
C ASN A 19 -9.52 -40.77 32.17
N SER A 20 -10.51 -40.10 32.76
CA SER A 20 -11.88 -40.57 32.92
C SER A 20 -12.83 -40.06 31.81
N PHE A 21 -12.33 -39.33 30.80
CA PHE A 21 -13.09 -38.89 29.60
C PHE A 21 -13.47 -40.04 28.64
N ALA A 22 -13.70 -41.22 29.18
CA ALA A 22 -14.21 -42.39 28.47
C ALA A 22 -15.75 -42.52 28.53
N PHE A 23 -16.49 -41.60 29.17
CA PHE A 23 -17.95 -41.74 29.27
C PHE A 23 -18.74 -40.55 28.71
N LEU A 24 -19.68 -40.93 27.82
CA LEU A 24 -20.79 -40.19 27.20
C LEU A 24 -20.62 -39.66 25.76
N PHE A 25 -20.06 -40.48 24.87
CA PHE A 25 -20.75 -40.67 23.58
C PHE A 25 -21.42 -42.04 23.64
N ALA A 26 -22.75 -42.07 23.83
CA ALA A 26 -23.51 -43.25 23.46
C ALA A 26 -23.11 -43.60 22.02
N ALA A 27 -22.79 -44.87 21.75
CA ALA A 27 -22.57 -45.29 20.37
C ALA A 27 -23.73 -44.76 19.53
N PHE A 28 -23.45 -43.99 18.48
CA PHE A 28 -24.48 -43.58 17.54
C PHE A 28 -25.07 -44.85 16.92
N CYS A 29 -26.19 -45.33 17.47
CA CYS A 29 -26.78 -46.62 17.09
C CYS A 29 -27.34 -46.61 15.66
N ALA A 30 -27.64 -45.42 15.12
CA ALA A 30 -28.15 -45.22 13.77
C ALA A 30 -27.05 -44.70 12.83
N VAL A 31 -26.86 -45.40 11.69
CA VAL A 31 -25.92 -45.06 10.62
C VAL A 31 -26.69 -44.59 9.40
N PHE A 32 -26.32 -43.41 8.91
CA PHE A 32 -26.96 -42.73 7.79
C PHE A 32 -25.94 -42.59 6.63
N PRO A 33 -25.93 -43.47 5.62
CA PRO A 33 -25.06 -43.30 4.46
C PRO A 33 -25.46 -42.03 3.69
N ALA A 34 -24.49 -41.20 3.29
CA ALA A 34 -24.69 -40.18 2.26
C ALA A 34 -24.67 -40.87 0.88
N ASP A 35 -25.67 -40.60 0.05
CA ASP A 35 -25.76 -41.10 -1.32
C ASP A 35 -25.92 -39.94 -2.33
N ALA A 36 -25.83 -40.22 -3.63
CA ALA A 36 -25.88 -39.19 -4.66
C ALA A 36 -27.26 -38.52 -4.82
N VAL A 37 -28.31 -39.01 -4.14
CA VAL A 37 -29.68 -38.49 -4.25
C VAL A 37 -29.95 -37.41 -3.20
N GLN A 38 -29.31 -37.48 -2.03
CA GLN A 38 -29.41 -36.48 -0.95
C GLN A 38 -28.09 -35.73 -0.73
N THR A 39 -28.16 -34.41 -0.54
CA THR A 39 -26.98 -33.62 -0.15
C THR A 39 -26.50 -34.00 1.27
N ILE A 40 -25.22 -33.81 1.56
CA ILE A 40 -24.64 -34.07 2.89
C ILE A 40 -25.39 -33.27 3.99
N GLN A 41 -25.76 -32.02 3.70
CA GLN A 41 -26.52 -31.18 4.63
C GLN A 41 -27.90 -31.78 4.95
N GLN A 42 -28.66 -32.21 3.93
CA GLN A 42 -29.95 -32.86 4.14
C GLN A 42 -29.81 -34.10 5.03
N ARG A 43 -28.73 -34.87 4.85
CA ARG A 43 -28.48 -36.06 5.65
C ARG A 43 -28.17 -35.74 7.11
N VAL A 44 -27.39 -34.68 7.34
CA VAL A 44 -27.13 -34.14 8.69
C VAL A 44 -28.43 -33.70 9.36
N ASP A 45 -29.30 -32.97 8.64
CA ASP A 45 -30.56 -32.49 9.20
C ASP A 45 -31.54 -33.64 9.49
N SER A 46 -31.66 -34.65 8.60
CA SER A 46 -32.47 -35.85 8.85
C SER A 46 -31.95 -36.67 10.03
N CYS A 47 -30.64 -36.88 10.12
CA CYS A 47 -30.01 -37.60 11.22
C CYS A 47 -30.30 -36.91 12.57
N ALA A 48 -30.23 -35.58 12.60
CA ALA A 48 -30.58 -34.81 13.79
C ALA A 48 -32.07 -34.91 14.15
N ALA A 49 -32.96 -34.87 13.16
CA ALA A 49 -34.41 -35.01 13.36
C ALA A 49 -34.80 -36.39 13.93
N GLU A 50 -34.02 -37.42 13.64
CA GLU A 50 -34.19 -38.78 14.17
C GLU A 50 -33.53 -39.00 15.56
N GLY A 51 -33.06 -37.93 16.21
CA GLY A 51 -32.49 -37.96 17.56
C GLY A 51 -30.96 -38.04 17.59
N GLY A 52 -30.30 -38.02 16.44
CA GLY A 52 -28.85 -38.05 16.31
C GLY A 52 -28.30 -39.40 15.84
N GLY A 53 -27.06 -39.39 15.38
CA GLY A 53 -26.47 -40.53 14.69
C GLY A 53 -25.17 -40.19 13.99
N ARG A 54 -24.68 -41.17 13.21
CA ARG A 54 -23.52 -41.00 12.35
C ARG A 54 -23.95 -40.83 10.90
N VAL A 55 -23.57 -39.72 10.29
CA VAL A 55 -23.64 -39.49 8.85
C VAL A 55 -22.33 -39.94 8.23
N VAL A 56 -22.36 -40.97 7.37
CA VAL A 56 -21.16 -41.55 6.74
C VAL A 56 -21.00 -41.03 5.33
N VAL A 57 -19.85 -40.40 5.05
CA VAL A 57 -19.43 -40.02 3.70
C VAL A 57 -18.49 -41.11 3.18
N ALA A 58 -18.95 -41.85 2.20
CA ALA A 58 -18.22 -42.96 1.59
C ALA A 58 -17.01 -42.48 0.75
N PRO A 59 -16.06 -43.37 0.42
CA PRO A 59 -14.93 -43.03 -0.43
C PRO A 59 -15.37 -42.45 -1.78
N GLY A 60 -14.70 -41.40 -2.23
CA GLY A 60 -15.11 -40.63 -3.41
C GLY A 60 -14.86 -39.13 -3.26
N THR A 61 -15.03 -38.38 -4.34
CA THR A 61 -14.95 -36.92 -4.34
C THR A 61 -16.35 -36.33 -4.31
N TRP A 62 -16.62 -35.46 -3.34
CA TRP A 62 -17.92 -34.88 -3.08
C TRP A 62 -17.81 -33.35 -3.08
N GLU A 63 -18.32 -32.72 -4.13
CA GLU A 63 -18.42 -31.26 -4.21
C GLU A 63 -19.51 -30.76 -3.25
N THR A 64 -19.23 -29.71 -2.49
CA THR A 64 -20.16 -29.21 -1.48
C THR A 64 -19.95 -27.73 -1.14
N GLY A 65 -21.01 -27.10 -0.63
CA GLY A 65 -20.94 -25.80 0.06
C GLY A 65 -20.64 -25.98 1.55
N PRO A 66 -21.02 -25.03 2.43
CA PRO A 66 -20.85 -25.22 3.86
C PRO A 66 -21.76 -26.33 4.41
N ILE A 67 -21.26 -27.08 5.39
CA ILE A 67 -22.01 -28.10 6.12
C ILE A 67 -22.18 -27.64 7.57
N HIS A 68 -23.43 -27.50 8.00
CA HIS A 68 -23.82 -27.08 9.34
C HIS A 68 -24.24 -28.29 10.16
N LEU A 69 -23.42 -28.65 11.14
CA LEU A 69 -23.71 -29.74 12.06
C LEU A 69 -24.82 -29.37 13.05
N ARG A 70 -25.36 -30.40 13.70
CA ARG A 70 -26.48 -30.33 14.64
C ARG A 70 -26.15 -31.08 15.93
N ASN A 71 -27.01 -30.93 16.93
CA ASN A 71 -26.93 -31.70 18.17
C ASN A 71 -26.90 -33.21 17.87
N ASN A 72 -26.08 -33.95 18.60
CA ASN A 72 -26.00 -35.41 18.53
C ASN A 72 -25.66 -35.94 17.13
N VAL A 73 -24.89 -35.22 16.32
CA VAL A 73 -24.47 -35.68 14.98
C VAL A 73 -22.96 -35.87 14.91
N GLU A 74 -22.55 -37.03 14.40
CA GLU A 74 -21.19 -37.31 13.94
C GLU A 74 -21.16 -37.31 12.40
N LEU A 75 -20.40 -36.40 11.79
CA LEU A 75 -20.04 -36.48 10.39
C LEU A 75 -18.76 -37.32 10.25
N HIS A 76 -18.87 -38.52 9.68
CA HIS A 76 -17.78 -39.48 9.54
C HIS A 76 -17.32 -39.58 8.09
N LEU A 77 -16.07 -39.18 7.81
CA LEU A 77 -15.46 -39.26 6.49
C LEU A 77 -14.62 -40.53 6.37
N GLU A 78 -15.07 -41.50 5.58
CA GLU A 78 -14.32 -42.75 5.40
C GLU A 78 -12.95 -42.51 4.73
N GLU A 79 -12.05 -43.47 4.87
CA GLU A 79 -10.74 -43.42 4.20
C GLU A 79 -10.95 -43.38 2.67
N GLY A 80 -10.45 -42.32 2.02
CA GLY A 80 -10.66 -42.08 0.60
C GLY A 80 -11.85 -41.14 0.27
N ALA A 81 -12.63 -40.72 1.26
CA ALA A 81 -13.60 -39.64 1.08
C ALA A 81 -12.87 -38.29 0.98
N LYS A 82 -13.25 -37.46 0.00
CA LYS A 82 -12.73 -36.10 -0.21
C LYS A 82 -13.89 -35.13 -0.39
N LEU A 83 -14.08 -34.24 0.57
CA LEU A 83 -15.03 -33.12 0.45
C LEU A 83 -14.32 -31.94 -0.22
N VAL A 84 -14.79 -31.55 -1.40
CA VAL A 84 -14.28 -30.39 -2.13
C VAL A 84 -15.23 -29.23 -1.89
N PHE A 85 -14.75 -28.22 -1.17
CA PHE A 85 -15.57 -27.07 -0.83
C PHE A 85 -15.49 -26.00 -1.92
N SER A 86 -16.63 -25.45 -2.30
CA SER A 86 -16.74 -24.41 -3.31
C SER A 86 -15.80 -23.22 -3.04
N GLY A 87 -15.16 -22.72 -4.10
CA GLY A 87 -14.40 -21.49 -4.08
C GLY A 87 -15.27 -20.23 -4.21
N ASN A 88 -16.59 -20.36 -4.36
CA ASN A 88 -17.52 -19.23 -4.51
C ASN A 88 -17.98 -18.70 -3.14
N PRO A 89 -17.69 -17.44 -2.77
CA PRO A 89 -18.10 -16.88 -1.48
C PRO A 89 -19.61 -16.84 -1.24
N ASP A 90 -20.42 -16.73 -2.28
CA ASP A 90 -21.87 -16.65 -2.13
C ASP A 90 -22.51 -17.98 -1.67
N ASP A 91 -21.84 -19.11 -1.89
CA ASP A 91 -22.29 -20.42 -1.40
C ASP A 91 -22.23 -20.51 0.13
N TYR A 92 -21.52 -19.58 0.78
CA TYR A 92 -21.36 -19.48 2.23
C TYR A 92 -22.34 -18.49 2.88
N ARG A 93 -23.36 -18.05 2.12
CA ARG A 93 -24.47 -17.23 2.61
C ARG A 93 -25.69 -18.12 2.95
N PRO A 94 -26.57 -17.69 3.87
CA PRO A 94 -26.58 -16.43 4.60
C PRO A 94 -25.45 -16.31 5.64
N LEU A 95 -25.14 -15.08 6.05
CA LEU A 95 -24.10 -14.83 7.06
C LEU A 95 -24.43 -15.51 8.39
N VAL A 96 -23.41 -16.07 9.03
CA VAL A 96 -23.51 -16.71 10.34
C VAL A 96 -22.77 -15.90 11.41
N ARG A 97 -23.10 -16.15 12.68
CA ARG A 97 -22.37 -15.58 13.80
C ARG A 97 -21.00 -16.27 13.91
N SER A 98 -19.94 -15.49 13.96
CA SER A 98 -18.57 -15.99 14.04
C SER A 98 -17.68 -14.90 14.66
N SER A 99 -16.36 -15.01 14.48
CA SER A 99 -15.37 -14.04 14.93
C SER A 99 -14.28 -13.87 13.88
N PHE A 100 -13.91 -12.63 13.58
CA PHE A 100 -12.77 -12.35 12.72
C PHE A 100 -11.64 -11.70 13.54
N ALA A 101 -10.50 -12.40 13.65
CA ALA A 101 -9.34 -11.97 14.44
C ALA A 101 -9.68 -11.59 15.89
N GLY A 102 -10.62 -12.31 16.50
CA GLY A 102 -10.99 -12.18 17.91
C GLY A 102 -12.09 -11.16 18.24
N ILE A 103 -12.79 -10.61 17.23
CA ILE A 103 -13.96 -9.72 17.40
C ILE A 103 -15.20 -10.42 16.86
N GLU A 104 -16.26 -10.53 17.68
CA GLU A 104 -17.52 -11.16 17.27
C GLU A 104 -18.22 -10.35 16.17
N CYS A 105 -18.70 -11.03 15.12
CA CYS A 105 -19.37 -10.43 13.96
C CYS A 105 -20.27 -11.42 13.20
N MET A 106 -21.03 -10.91 12.21
CA MET A 106 -21.72 -11.73 11.21
C MET A 106 -20.86 -11.79 9.93
N THR A 107 -20.47 -12.99 9.49
CA THR A 107 -19.58 -13.22 8.34
C THR A 107 -19.99 -14.46 7.53
N LEU A 108 -19.26 -14.77 6.45
CA LEU A 108 -19.47 -15.99 5.65
C LEU A 108 -19.37 -17.25 6.53
N SER A 109 -20.20 -18.25 6.21
CA SER A 109 -20.16 -19.54 6.89
C SER A 109 -18.77 -20.18 6.81
N PRO A 110 -18.25 -20.73 7.91
CA PRO A 110 -17.20 -21.74 7.88
C PRO A 110 -17.62 -22.95 7.04
N MET A 111 -16.64 -23.68 6.48
CA MET A 111 -16.91 -24.82 5.58
C MET A 111 -17.55 -25.99 6.32
N ILE A 112 -17.04 -26.34 7.51
CA ILE A 112 -17.77 -27.14 8.48
C ILE A 112 -18.06 -26.24 9.69
N TYR A 113 -19.34 -26.06 10.00
CA TYR A 113 -19.79 -25.13 11.04
C TYR A 113 -20.68 -25.82 12.07
N ALA A 114 -20.46 -25.53 13.34
CA ALA A 114 -21.37 -25.91 14.43
C ALA A 114 -21.51 -24.74 15.40
N TYR A 115 -22.75 -24.38 15.76
CA TYR A 115 -23.01 -23.29 16.70
C TYR A 115 -24.02 -23.73 17.75
N GLY A 116 -23.64 -23.64 19.02
CA GLY A 116 -24.52 -24.01 20.14
C GLY A 116 -24.86 -25.51 20.21
N CYS A 117 -24.07 -26.37 19.54
CA CYS A 117 -24.35 -27.80 19.47
C CYS A 117 -23.81 -28.59 20.68
N THR A 118 -24.53 -29.60 21.11
CA THR A 118 -24.12 -30.59 22.12
C THR A 118 -23.91 -31.95 21.47
N ASN A 119 -22.85 -32.68 21.88
CA ASN A 119 -22.49 -34.00 21.35
C ASN A 119 -22.27 -33.98 19.82
N VAL A 120 -21.31 -33.18 19.36
CA VAL A 120 -21.03 -32.98 17.93
C VAL A 120 -19.65 -33.50 17.56
N ALA A 121 -19.54 -34.22 16.44
CA ALA A 121 -18.28 -34.80 16.01
C ALA A 121 -18.02 -34.69 14.49
N LEU A 122 -16.75 -34.53 14.14
CA LEU A 122 -16.23 -34.69 12.78
C LEU A 122 -15.08 -35.71 12.85
N THR A 123 -15.25 -36.86 12.23
CA THR A 123 -14.33 -37.99 12.41
C THR A 123 -14.01 -38.71 11.10
N GLY A 124 -13.10 -39.67 11.16
CA GLY A 124 -12.73 -40.54 10.04
C GLY A 124 -11.47 -40.07 9.31
N LYS A 125 -11.01 -40.83 8.31
CA LYS A 125 -9.73 -40.60 7.62
C LYS A 125 -9.87 -39.88 6.26
N GLY A 126 -11.05 -39.34 5.97
CA GLY A 126 -11.27 -38.55 4.77
C GLY A 126 -10.56 -37.19 4.81
N THR A 127 -10.70 -36.44 3.71
CA THR A 127 -10.00 -35.17 3.47
C THR A 127 -10.98 -34.04 3.22
N LEU A 128 -10.80 -32.91 3.91
CA LEU A 128 -11.39 -31.62 3.56
C LEU A 128 -10.44 -30.89 2.61
N ALA A 129 -10.94 -30.48 1.44
CA ALA A 129 -10.13 -29.88 0.38
C ALA A 129 -10.82 -28.64 -0.21
N PRO A 130 -10.62 -27.45 0.37
CA PRO A 130 -11.15 -26.20 -0.16
C PRO A 130 -10.60 -25.85 -1.55
N GLN A 131 -11.46 -25.35 -2.44
CA GLN A 131 -11.01 -24.71 -3.68
C GLN A 131 -10.48 -23.30 -3.37
N MET A 132 -9.20 -23.04 -3.65
CA MET A 132 -8.48 -21.90 -3.10
C MET A 132 -8.37 -20.66 -4.01
N ASP A 133 -8.77 -20.74 -5.27
CA ASP A 133 -8.48 -19.68 -6.26
C ASP A 133 -9.03 -18.31 -5.83
N THR A 134 -10.31 -18.24 -5.44
CA THR A 134 -10.92 -17.00 -4.92
C THR A 134 -10.31 -16.58 -3.59
N TRP A 135 -10.07 -17.52 -2.68
CA TRP A 135 -9.57 -17.21 -1.34
C TRP A 135 -8.15 -16.67 -1.35
N ARG A 136 -7.32 -17.10 -2.30
CA ARG A 136 -5.96 -16.58 -2.53
C ARG A 136 -5.98 -15.12 -2.99
N ILE A 137 -6.96 -14.73 -3.81
CA ILE A 137 -7.18 -13.32 -4.17
C ILE A 137 -7.53 -12.49 -2.93
N TRP A 138 -8.22 -13.08 -1.95
CA TRP A 138 -8.63 -12.44 -0.71
C TRP A 138 -7.51 -12.39 0.37
N PHE A 139 -6.28 -12.83 0.04
CA PHE A 139 -5.14 -12.68 0.94
C PHE A 139 -4.67 -11.23 1.05
N ASP A 140 -4.82 -10.43 0.00
CA ASP A 140 -4.44 -9.03 0.02
C ASP A 140 -5.41 -8.21 0.88
N ARG A 141 -4.86 -7.53 1.88
CA ARG A 141 -5.60 -6.68 2.83
C ARG A 141 -5.30 -5.20 2.64
N ASN A 142 -4.56 -4.83 1.59
CA ASN A 142 -4.12 -3.46 1.31
C ASN A 142 -5.09 -2.68 0.40
N THR A 143 -6.24 -3.27 0.07
CA THR A 143 -7.34 -2.54 -0.56
C THR A 143 -8.00 -1.59 0.47
N PRO A 144 -8.57 -0.46 0.05
CA PRO A 144 -9.13 0.51 0.98
C PRO A 144 -10.54 0.11 1.42
N GLU A 145 -11.25 -0.74 0.69
CA GLU A 145 -12.48 -1.38 1.17
C GLU A 145 -12.13 -2.23 2.37
N MET A 146 -11.09 -3.07 2.25
CA MET A 146 -10.63 -3.89 3.36
C MET A 146 -10.08 -3.03 4.51
N PHE A 147 -9.37 -1.94 4.23
CA PHE A 147 -8.93 -0.99 5.26
C PHE A 147 -10.11 -0.38 6.05
N LYS A 148 -11.16 0.08 5.34
CA LYS A 148 -12.37 0.63 5.94
C LYS A 148 -13.15 -0.43 6.69
N ALA A 149 -13.34 -1.60 6.10
CA ALA A 149 -14.09 -2.70 6.68
C ALA A 149 -13.42 -3.23 7.96
N MET A 150 -12.09 -3.36 7.96
CA MET A 150 -11.33 -3.65 9.18
C MET A 150 -11.43 -2.53 10.22
N GLY A 151 -11.40 -1.26 9.80
CA GLY A 151 -11.58 -0.13 10.72
C GLY A 151 -12.97 -0.10 11.35
N LEU A 152 -14.00 -0.45 10.59
CA LEU A 152 -15.37 -0.54 11.07
C LEU A 152 -15.58 -1.73 12.00
N LEU A 153 -15.04 -2.91 11.66
CA LEU A 153 -15.01 -4.07 12.57
C LEU A 153 -14.32 -3.72 13.89
N TYR A 154 -13.18 -3.02 13.84
CA TYR A 154 -12.48 -2.56 15.03
C TYR A 154 -13.32 -1.58 15.86
N ALA A 155 -13.92 -0.59 15.21
CA ALA A 155 -14.78 0.40 15.87
C ALA A 155 -16.02 -0.24 16.51
N TRP A 156 -16.62 -1.23 15.84
CA TRP A 156 -17.72 -2.02 16.41
C TRP A 156 -17.29 -2.82 17.63
N GLY A 157 -16.14 -3.50 17.56
CA GLY A 157 -15.57 -4.21 18.71
C GLY A 157 -15.23 -3.29 19.89
N ASP A 158 -14.93 -2.02 19.61
CA ASP A 158 -14.67 -0.96 20.60
C ASP A 158 -15.93 -0.13 20.96
N SER A 159 -17.12 -0.66 20.69
CA SER A 159 -18.43 -0.04 20.95
C SER A 159 -19.44 -1.06 21.49
N ASP A 160 -20.62 -0.59 21.87
CA ASP A 160 -21.74 -1.43 22.31
C ASP A 160 -22.64 -1.91 21.16
N ALA A 161 -22.16 -1.80 19.90
CA ALA A 161 -22.88 -2.31 18.74
C ALA A 161 -23.19 -3.82 18.90
N PRO A 162 -24.45 -4.25 18.79
CA PRO A 162 -24.83 -5.67 18.86
C PRO A 162 -24.13 -6.49 17.78
N VAL A 163 -23.74 -7.74 18.08
CA VAL A 163 -23.00 -8.61 17.15
C VAL A 163 -23.74 -8.80 15.83
N GLU A 164 -25.06 -8.91 15.91
CA GLU A 164 -25.99 -9.12 14.80
C GLU A 164 -25.96 -7.95 13.80
N SER A 165 -25.58 -6.74 14.25
CA SER A 165 -25.41 -5.56 13.41
C SER A 165 -24.05 -5.47 12.72
N ARG A 166 -23.06 -6.26 13.17
CA ARG A 166 -21.66 -6.22 12.69
C ARG A 166 -21.48 -7.12 11.45
N ARG A 167 -22.18 -6.79 10.37
CA ARG A 167 -22.27 -7.61 9.16
C ARG A 167 -21.09 -7.38 8.23
N ILE A 168 -19.93 -7.93 8.60
CA ILE A 168 -18.65 -7.62 7.95
C ILE A 168 -18.57 -8.11 6.49
N ALA A 169 -19.21 -9.22 6.16
CA ALA A 169 -19.23 -9.77 4.81
C ALA A 169 -20.29 -9.13 3.88
N ASP A 170 -21.11 -8.23 4.40
CA ASP A 170 -22.03 -7.40 3.60
C ASP A 170 -21.44 -6.01 3.30
N LEU A 171 -20.27 -5.69 3.87
CA LEU A 171 -19.61 -4.42 3.59
C LEU A 171 -19.09 -4.42 2.14
N PRO A 172 -19.33 -3.34 1.35
CA PRO A 172 -18.91 -3.28 -0.04
C PRO A 172 -17.41 -3.54 -0.21
N GLY A 173 -17.07 -4.52 -1.06
CA GLY A 173 -15.70 -4.94 -1.35
C GLY A 173 -14.95 -5.59 -0.18
N ALA A 174 -15.64 -5.99 0.89
CA ALA A 174 -15.02 -6.69 2.01
C ALA A 174 -14.67 -8.14 1.64
N ARG A 175 -13.41 -8.52 1.89
CA ARG A 175 -12.83 -9.82 1.53
C ARG A 175 -12.50 -10.64 2.77
N PHE A 176 -13.48 -10.83 3.66
CA PHE A 176 -13.31 -11.61 4.88
C PHE A 176 -13.47 -13.10 4.60
N ARG A 177 -12.35 -13.84 4.64
CA ARG A 177 -12.29 -15.28 4.39
C ARG A 177 -12.91 -16.08 5.55
N PRO A 178 -13.63 -17.19 5.29
CA PRO A 178 -14.15 -18.08 6.32
C PRO A 178 -13.10 -19.08 6.83
N CYS A 179 -13.29 -19.63 8.02
CA CYS A 179 -12.50 -20.76 8.55
C CYS A 179 -12.85 -22.06 7.81
N CYS A 180 -11.94 -23.04 7.79
CA CYS A 180 -12.26 -24.36 7.26
C CYS A 180 -13.19 -25.13 8.21
N VAL A 181 -12.80 -25.34 9.46
CA VAL A 181 -13.65 -25.93 10.49
C VAL A 181 -13.84 -24.92 11.61
N GLU A 182 -15.07 -24.62 11.99
CA GLU A 182 -15.36 -23.75 13.14
C GLU A 182 -16.53 -24.27 13.99
N PHE A 183 -16.24 -24.56 15.26
CA PHE A 183 -17.25 -24.92 16.24
C PHE A 183 -17.27 -23.85 17.31
N GLU A 184 -18.45 -23.26 17.52
CA GLU A 184 -18.65 -22.18 18.47
C GLU A 184 -19.75 -22.52 19.49
N LYS A 185 -19.49 -22.23 20.78
CA LYS A 185 -20.44 -22.46 21.90
C LYS A 185 -20.92 -23.91 21.97
N CYS A 186 -20.08 -24.85 21.56
CA CYS A 186 -20.41 -26.27 21.57
C CYS A 186 -19.98 -26.95 22.87
N LYS A 187 -20.66 -28.04 23.21
CA LYS A 187 -20.34 -28.88 24.35
C LYS A 187 -20.18 -30.34 23.92
N ASN A 188 -19.20 -31.05 24.49
CA ASN A 188 -18.88 -32.43 24.11
C ASN A 188 -18.52 -32.51 22.62
N VAL A 189 -17.36 -31.97 22.26
CA VAL A 189 -16.89 -31.86 20.87
C VAL A 189 -15.81 -32.91 20.60
N ARG A 190 -15.91 -33.62 19.46
CA ARG A 190 -14.88 -34.55 19.00
C ARG A 190 -14.45 -34.31 17.56
N LEU A 191 -13.19 -33.97 17.36
CA LEU A 191 -12.54 -33.87 16.04
C LEU A 191 -11.47 -34.95 15.93
N GLU A 192 -11.63 -35.93 15.03
CA GLU A 192 -10.76 -37.12 15.05
C GLU A 192 -10.39 -37.70 13.68
N GLY A 193 -9.09 -37.81 13.40
CA GLY A 193 -8.53 -38.63 12.30
C GLY A 193 -8.50 -38.01 10.90
N PHE A 194 -9.23 -36.92 10.65
CA PHE A 194 -9.41 -36.39 9.30
C PHE A 194 -8.23 -35.52 8.85
N ARG A 195 -8.16 -35.29 7.54
CA ARG A 195 -7.14 -34.47 6.90
C ARG A 195 -7.72 -33.15 6.43
N VAL A 196 -6.93 -32.09 6.48
CA VAL A 196 -7.24 -30.82 5.78
C VAL A 196 -6.10 -30.49 4.83
N ARG A 197 -6.43 -30.12 3.60
CA ARG A 197 -5.48 -29.72 2.55
C ARG A 197 -5.89 -28.37 2.00
N GLU A 198 -5.11 -27.36 2.36
CA GLU A 198 -5.39 -25.92 2.23
C GLU A 198 -6.53 -25.44 3.13
N SER A 199 -6.55 -24.13 3.42
CA SER A 199 -7.60 -23.46 4.18
C SER A 199 -7.70 -22.00 3.75
N PRO A 200 -8.92 -21.41 3.62
CA PRO A 200 -9.05 -19.99 3.32
C PRO A 200 -8.50 -19.07 4.43
N LEU A 201 -8.64 -19.49 5.69
CA LEU A 201 -8.20 -18.76 6.89
C LEU A 201 -7.72 -19.76 7.97
N TRP A 202 -8.13 -19.63 9.22
CA TRP A 202 -7.84 -20.56 10.30
C TRP A 202 -8.39 -21.95 9.95
N THR A 203 -7.58 -22.97 10.18
CA THR A 203 -7.88 -24.33 9.70
C THR A 203 -8.90 -25.01 10.60
N VAL A 204 -8.67 -25.02 11.91
CA VAL A 204 -9.62 -25.51 12.91
C VAL A 204 -9.78 -24.46 14.01
N HIS A 205 -10.95 -23.86 14.11
CA HIS A 205 -11.27 -22.83 15.10
C HIS A 205 -12.32 -23.32 16.09
N LEU A 206 -11.93 -23.47 17.35
CA LEU A 206 -12.81 -23.84 18.44
C LEU A 206 -13.03 -22.61 19.31
N ARG A 207 -14.27 -22.17 19.48
CA ARG A 207 -14.57 -20.95 20.24
C ARG A 207 -15.65 -21.14 21.28
N LEU A 208 -15.40 -20.73 22.52
CA LEU A 208 -16.38 -20.86 23.62
C LEU A 208 -16.90 -22.29 23.82
N CYS A 209 -16.08 -23.29 23.47
CA CYS A 209 -16.45 -24.70 23.58
C CYS A 209 -16.04 -25.27 24.94
N GLU A 210 -16.78 -26.28 25.40
CA GLU A 210 -16.53 -26.99 26.63
C GLU A 210 -16.44 -28.50 26.36
N ASP A 211 -15.51 -29.20 27.01
CA ASP A 211 -15.33 -30.65 26.88
C ASP A 211 -14.97 -31.05 25.44
N VAL A 212 -13.74 -30.73 25.01
CA VAL A 212 -13.29 -30.87 23.63
C VAL A 212 -12.14 -31.85 23.49
N VAL A 213 -12.24 -32.77 22.53
CA VAL A 213 -11.17 -33.68 22.12
C VAL A 213 -10.83 -33.46 20.65
N VAL A 214 -9.56 -33.15 20.37
CA VAL A 214 -8.99 -33.09 19.03
C VAL A 214 -7.88 -34.12 18.93
N ARG A 215 -8.03 -35.11 18.04
CA ARG A 215 -7.14 -36.27 18.02
C ARG A 215 -6.75 -36.67 16.60
N ASN A 216 -5.47 -36.97 16.40
CA ASN A 216 -4.96 -37.60 15.17
C ASN A 216 -5.32 -36.86 13.88
N LEU A 217 -5.42 -35.53 13.92
CA LEU A 217 -5.64 -34.73 12.71
C LEU A 217 -4.35 -34.59 11.91
N ASP A 218 -4.46 -34.49 10.58
CA ASP A 218 -3.34 -34.19 9.69
C ASP A 218 -3.65 -32.96 8.82
N LEU A 219 -3.12 -31.83 9.24
CA LEU A 219 -3.45 -30.49 8.73
C LEU A 219 -2.30 -29.93 7.88
N GLU A 220 -2.60 -29.46 6.68
CA GLU A 220 -1.61 -28.84 5.81
C GLU A 220 -2.21 -27.66 5.06
N ALA A 221 -1.76 -26.44 5.36
CA ALA A 221 -2.22 -25.21 4.72
C ALA A 221 -1.14 -24.11 4.86
N GLN A 222 -0.55 -23.66 3.76
CA GLN A 222 0.60 -22.73 3.77
C GLN A 222 0.28 -21.33 3.22
N GLY A 223 -1.00 -20.97 3.17
CA GLY A 223 -1.48 -19.64 2.80
C GLY A 223 -1.46 -18.63 3.95
N HIS A 224 -2.10 -17.48 3.73
CA HIS A 224 -2.08 -16.36 4.65
C HIS A 224 -3.01 -16.59 5.85
N ASN A 225 -2.52 -16.48 7.09
CA ASN A 225 -3.29 -16.74 8.32
C ASN A 225 -3.83 -18.17 8.43
N ASN A 226 -3.08 -19.15 7.94
CA ASN A 226 -3.38 -20.56 8.12
C ASN A 226 -2.74 -21.05 9.41
N ASP A 227 -3.39 -20.74 10.53
CA ASP A 227 -3.13 -21.38 11.82
C ASP A 227 -3.68 -22.83 11.76
N GLY A 228 -3.04 -23.76 12.49
CA GLY A 228 -3.47 -25.16 12.53
C GLY A 228 -4.71 -25.35 13.40
N ILE A 229 -4.60 -25.16 14.71
CA ILE A 229 -5.71 -25.29 15.67
C ILE A 229 -5.77 -24.05 16.57
N ASP A 230 -6.83 -23.25 16.42
CA ASP A 230 -7.15 -22.10 17.26
C ASP A 230 -8.14 -22.50 18.37
N ILE A 231 -7.70 -22.43 19.62
CA ILE A 231 -8.49 -22.72 20.81
C ILE A 231 -8.80 -21.38 21.50
N ALA A 232 -10.01 -20.88 21.32
CA ALA A 232 -10.41 -19.53 21.72
C ALA A 232 -11.48 -19.53 22.81
N SER A 233 -11.14 -19.12 24.03
CA SER A 233 -12.07 -19.09 25.18
C SER A 233 -12.76 -20.45 25.45
N CYS A 234 -12.05 -21.55 25.21
CA CYS A 234 -12.55 -22.90 25.48
C CYS A 234 -12.15 -23.39 26.88
N LYS A 235 -12.85 -24.40 27.37
CA LYS A 235 -12.63 -25.00 28.67
C LYS A 235 -12.55 -26.53 28.59
N ARG A 236 -11.53 -27.12 29.22
CA ARG A 236 -11.26 -28.57 29.23
C ARG A 236 -11.08 -29.13 27.82
N VAL A 237 -9.90 -28.88 27.26
CA VAL A 237 -9.55 -29.26 25.88
C VAL A 237 -8.37 -30.21 25.89
N LEU A 238 -8.48 -31.31 25.17
CA LEU A 238 -7.38 -32.24 24.86
C LEU A 238 -7.06 -32.16 23.37
N VAL A 239 -5.81 -31.88 23.03
CA VAL A 239 -5.26 -32.01 21.67
C VAL A 239 -4.17 -33.07 21.68
N GLU A 240 -4.32 -34.15 20.92
CA GLU A 240 -3.30 -35.20 20.88
C GLU A 240 -3.07 -35.85 19.52
N GLY A 241 -1.83 -36.28 19.27
CA GLY A 241 -1.49 -37.08 18.07
C GLY A 241 -1.62 -36.32 16.74
N CYS A 242 -1.80 -35.00 16.77
CA CYS A 242 -2.03 -34.21 15.56
C CYS A 242 -0.71 -33.87 14.85
N THR A 243 -0.74 -33.84 13.53
CA THR A 243 0.37 -33.39 12.68
C THR A 243 -0.04 -32.17 11.88
N PHE A 244 0.83 -31.16 11.80
CA PHE A 244 0.52 -29.92 11.08
C PHE A 244 1.71 -29.34 10.32
N LEU A 245 1.45 -28.82 9.11
CA LEU A 245 2.35 -28.00 8.30
C LEU A 245 1.62 -26.71 7.91
N GLN A 246 2.00 -25.60 8.54
CA GLN A 246 1.19 -24.38 8.53
C GLN A 246 1.93 -23.19 7.93
N GLY A 247 1.18 -22.26 7.34
CA GLY A 247 1.68 -20.96 6.86
C GLY A 247 1.84 -19.95 8.00
N ASP A 248 1.17 -20.18 9.13
CA ASP A 248 1.24 -19.35 10.33
C ASP A 248 1.49 -20.23 11.57
N ASP A 249 0.76 -20.09 12.69
CA ASP A 249 1.04 -20.82 13.92
C ASP A 249 0.50 -22.28 13.90
N GLY A 250 1.17 -23.19 14.60
CA GLY A 250 0.74 -24.59 14.72
C GLY A 250 -0.51 -24.77 15.57
N ILE A 251 -0.37 -24.61 16.89
CA ILE A 251 -1.48 -24.60 17.85
C ILE A 251 -1.50 -23.24 18.53
N VAL A 252 -2.68 -22.62 18.64
CA VAL A 252 -2.84 -21.27 19.16
C VAL A 252 -3.91 -21.24 20.23
N VAL A 253 -3.61 -20.61 21.38
CA VAL A 253 -4.59 -20.37 22.44
C VAL A 253 -4.93 -18.89 22.49
N LYS A 254 -6.22 -18.57 22.43
CA LYS A 254 -6.77 -17.21 22.34
C LYS A 254 -7.96 -17.04 23.30
N SER A 255 -8.42 -15.81 23.49
CA SER A 255 -9.64 -15.49 24.25
C SER A 255 -10.22 -14.12 23.86
N GLY A 256 -10.23 -13.80 22.57
CA GLY A 256 -10.83 -12.57 22.04
C GLY A 256 -9.94 -11.33 22.13
N ARG A 257 -10.37 -10.25 21.47
CA ARG A 257 -9.56 -9.04 21.22
C ARG A 257 -10.12 -7.79 21.91
N ASP A 258 -9.22 -7.07 22.56
CA ASP A 258 -9.43 -5.73 23.13
C ASP A 258 -10.74 -5.64 23.94
N ARG A 259 -11.53 -4.58 23.75
CA ARG A 259 -12.81 -4.36 24.47
C ARG A 259 -13.80 -5.49 24.23
N ASP A 260 -13.89 -6.02 23.00
CA ASP A 260 -14.85 -7.08 22.67
C ASP A 260 -14.53 -8.40 23.40
N GLY A 261 -13.24 -8.77 23.47
CA GLY A 261 -12.81 -9.93 24.27
C GLY A 261 -13.07 -9.74 25.76
N ARG A 262 -12.88 -8.52 26.30
CA ARG A 262 -13.23 -8.21 27.69
C ARG A 262 -14.73 -8.23 27.95
N ARG A 263 -15.54 -7.78 26.99
CA ARG A 263 -17.00 -7.84 27.03
C ARG A 263 -17.50 -9.29 27.08
N VAL A 264 -16.90 -10.17 26.28
CA VAL A 264 -17.18 -11.62 26.34
C VAL A 264 -16.72 -12.18 27.68
N GLY A 265 -15.52 -11.83 28.13
CA GLY A 265 -15.05 -12.09 29.49
C GLY A 265 -14.84 -13.56 29.85
N VAL A 266 -14.68 -14.44 28.85
CA VAL A 266 -14.47 -15.88 29.04
C VAL A 266 -13.01 -16.22 28.79
N PRO A 267 -12.27 -16.73 29.80
CA PRO A 267 -10.90 -17.17 29.61
C PRO A 267 -10.83 -18.47 28.79
N CYS A 268 -9.69 -18.73 28.17
CA CYS A 268 -9.35 -20.07 27.71
C CYS A 268 -8.60 -20.78 28.82
N GLU A 269 -9.12 -21.91 29.30
CA GLU A 269 -8.57 -22.59 30.47
C GLU A 269 -8.61 -24.12 30.40
N ASP A 270 -7.65 -24.73 31.08
CA ASP A 270 -7.53 -26.17 31.25
C ASP A 270 -7.36 -26.90 29.90
N VAL A 271 -6.25 -26.60 29.21
CA VAL A 271 -5.90 -27.13 27.89
C VAL A 271 -4.66 -28.03 27.99
N GLU A 272 -4.80 -29.28 27.57
CA GLU A 272 -3.71 -30.26 27.46
C GLU A 272 -3.40 -30.55 25.99
N ILE A 273 -2.13 -30.43 25.61
CA ILE A 273 -1.61 -30.67 24.26
C ILE A 273 -0.49 -31.70 24.36
N ARG A 274 -0.60 -32.83 23.67
CA ARG A 274 0.43 -33.88 23.75
C ARG A 274 0.66 -34.66 22.47
N ASN A 275 1.84 -35.26 22.33
CA ASN A 275 2.15 -36.17 21.22
C ASN A 275 1.90 -35.57 19.82
N CYS A 276 2.04 -34.25 19.66
CA CYS A 276 1.80 -33.56 18.39
C CYS A 276 3.11 -33.31 17.63
N THR A 277 3.03 -33.28 16.29
CA THR A 277 4.19 -33.03 15.41
C THR A 277 3.95 -31.86 14.47
N ALA A 278 4.79 -30.85 14.57
CA ALA A 278 4.79 -29.71 13.67
C ALA A 278 5.88 -29.88 12.62
N ARG A 279 5.49 -29.96 11.34
CA ARG A 279 6.41 -30.11 10.19
C ARG A 279 6.93 -28.78 9.66
N GLY A 280 6.39 -27.65 10.11
CA GLY A 280 6.80 -26.29 9.76
C GLY A 280 5.71 -25.27 10.08
N GLY A 281 6.08 -24.00 10.23
CA GLY A 281 5.17 -22.89 10.54
C GLY A 281 5.84 -21.80 11.38
N HIS A 282 5.11 -20.78 11.81
CA HIS A 282 5.62 -19.74 12.69
C HIS A 282 5.96 -20.26 14.08
N THR A 283 5.10 -21.10 14.66
CA THR A 283 5.28 -21.65 16.02
C THR A 283 4.76 -23.07 16.21
N LEU A 284 5.26 -23.78 17.22
CA LEU A 284 4.63 -25.01 17.72
C LEU A 284 3.41 -24.67 18.58
N LEU A 285 3.60 -23.75 19.53
CA LEU A 285 2.55 -23.21 20.40
C LEU A 285 2.64 -21.70 20.46
N ALA A 286 1.52 -21.03 20.18
CA ALA A 286 1.33 -19.62 20.42
C ALA A 286 0.23 -19.37 21.46
N ILE A 287 0.46 -18.39 22.35
CA ILE A 287 -0.56 -17.79 23.20
C ILE A 287 -0.80 -16.37 22.68
N GLY A 288 -2.00 -16.08 22.19
CA GLY A 288 -2.42 -14.77 21.68
C GLY A 288 -2.24 -14.55 20.17
N SER A 289 -2.29 -13.31 19.66
CA SER A 289 -2.29 -12.05 20.43
C SER A 289 -3.63 -11.68 21.09
N GLU A 290 -4.72 -12.32 20.68
CA GLU A 290 -6.08 -12.11 21.17
C GLU A 290 -6.25 -12.81 22.52
N VAL A 291 -5.96 -12.14 23.63
CA VAL A 291 -5.97 -12.74 25.00
C VAL A 291 -6.89 -12.01 25.98
N SER A 292 -7.83 -11.21 25.47
CA SER A 292 -8.54 -10.22 26.28
C SER A 292 -9.58 -10.80 27.26
N GLY A 293 -9.98 -12.06 27.10
CA GLY A 293 -10.75 -12.81 28.10
C GLY A 293 -9.88 -13.51 29.15
N GLY A 294 -8.56 -13.54 28.96
CA GLY A 294 -7.60 -14.25 29.79
C GLY A 294 -7.25 -15.65 29.29
N VAL A 295 -6.07 -16.15 29.65
CA VAL A 295 -5.60 -17.51 29.33
C VAL A 295 -4.93 -18.10 30.56
N ARG A 296 -5.31 -19.32 30.97
CA ARG A 296 -4.66 -20.01 32.09
C ARG A 296 -4.60 -21.53 31.96
N ASN A 297 -3.70 -22.16 32.70
CA ASN A 297 -3.61 -23.62 32.84
C ASN A 297 -3.45 -24.33 31.49
N ILE A 298 -2.38 -23.98 30.77
CA ILE A 298 -2.04 -24.59 29.47
C ILE A 298 -0.85 -25.51 29.66
N ARG A 299 -0.97 -26.77 29.23
CA ARG A 299 0.09 -27.77 29.32
C ARG A 299 0.37 -28.37 27.96
N LEU A 300 1.61 -28.27 27.49
CA LEU A 300 2.09 -28.94 26.27
C LEU A 300 3.22 -29.91 26.61
N HIS A 301 3.12 -31.17 26.18
CA HIS A 301 4.22 -32.11 26.39
C HIS A 301 4.38 -33.22 25.34
N ASP A 302 5.58 -33.77 25.24
CA ASP A 302 5.91 -34.88 24.33
C ASP A 302 5.66 -34.56 22.84
N CYS A 303 5.94 -33.31 22.45
CA CYS A 303 5.73 -32.79 21.09
C CYS A 303 7.03 -32.63 20.31
N ARG A 304 6.93 -32.54 18.98
CA ARG A 304 8.08 -32.44 18.07
C ARG A 304 7.89 -31.34 17.03
N ALA A 305 8.95 -30.57 16.76
CA ALA A 305 9.05 -29.65 15.63
C ALA A 305 10.10 -30.17 14.65
N THR A 306 9.66 -30.80 13.56
CA THR A 306 10.52 -31.53 12.62
C THR A 306 10.97 -30.71 11.42
N GLY A 307 10.36 -29.54 11.18
CA GLY A 307 10.81 -28.57 10.18
C GLY A 307 11.08 -27.18 10.76
N PRO A 308 11.44 -26.20 9.92
CA PRO A 308 11.84 -24.87 10.36
C PRO A 308 10.69 -24.09 10.96
N MET A 309 10.99 -23.27 11.97
CA MET A 309 10.03 -22.37 12.60
C MET A 309 10.60 -21.02 13.00
N SER A 310 9.76 -20.00 13.06
CA SER A 310 10.13 -18.67 13.55
C SER A 310 10.40 -18.64 15.06
N THR A 311 9.57 -19.26 15.89
CA THR A 311 9.76 -19.34 17.36
C THR A 311 9.09 -20.60 17.87
N LEU A 312 9.71 -21.38 18.75
CA LEU A 312 9.10 -22.64 19.19
C LEU A 312 7.83 -22.40 20.02
N ILE A 313 7.96 -21.65 21.13
CA ILE A 313 6.86 -21.25 22.01
C ILE A 313 6.79 -19.73 22.04
N LYS A 314 5.63 -19.14 21.66
CA LYS A 314 5.47 -17.68 21.61
C LYS A 314 4.27 -17.20 22.44
N VAL A 315 4.50 -16.25 23.34
CA VAL A 315 3.46 -15.50 24.03
C VAL A 315 3.40 -14.08 23.45
N LYS A 316 2.23 -13.66 22.99
CA LYS A 316 2.00 -12.40 22.27
C LYS A 316 0.89 -11.62 22.97
N THR A 317 1.14 -10.37 23.31
CA THR A 317 0.08 -9.45 23.77
C THR A 317 0.45 -8.00 23.44
N SER A 318 -0.43 -7.06 23.79
CA SER A 318 -0.19 -5.63 23.72
C SER A 318 -0.84 -4.89 24.87
N ALA A 319 -0.43 -3.64 25.09
CA ALA A 319 -1.09 -2.73 26.02
C ALA A 319 -2.54 -2.34 25.64
N ARG A 320 -3.21 -3.05 24.70
CA ARG A 320 -4.64 -2.90 24.39
C ARG A 320 -5.48 -4.08 24.92
N LYS A 321 -4.84 -5.21 25.25
CA LYS A 321 -5.54 -6.49 25.48
C LYS A 321 -6.11 -6.61 26.89
N GLY A 322 -5.35 -6.24 27.92
CA GLY A 322 -5.71 -6.42 29.32
C GLY A 322 -5.69 -7.88 29.78
N ALA A 323 -6.50 -8.20 30.79
CA ALA A 323 -6.65 -9.55 31.38
C ALA A 323 -5.31 -10.17 31.85
N PHE A 324 -5.15 -11.47 31.68
CA PHE A 324 -4.00 -12.24 32.18
C PHE A 324 -3.60 -13.40 31.26
N ILE A 325 -2.32 -13.78 31.33
CA ILE A 325 -1.78 -15.04 30.79
C ILE A 325 -1.02 -15.70 31.93
N GLU A 326 -1.46 -16.87 32.40
CA GLU A 326 -0.81 -17.53 33.54
C GLU A 326 -0.77 -19.05 33.50
N ASN A 327 0.16 -19.65 34.24
CA ASN A 327 0.27 -21.10 34.41
C ASN A 327 0.41 -21.84 33.07
N ILE A 328 1.46 -21.49 32.31
CA ILE A 328 1.82 -22.15 31.05
C ILE A 328 2.98 -23.09 31.32
N SER A 329 2.82 -24.38 30.98
CA SER A 329 3.85 -25.40 31.17
C SER A 329 4.13 -26.16 29.89
N VAL A 330 5.40 -26.30 29.56
CA VAL A 330 5.88 -26.99 28.36
C VAL A 330 6.96 -27.99 28.77
N SER A 331 6.83 -29.26 28.40
CA SER A 331 7.85 -30.27 28.72
C SER A 331 8.14 -31.28 27.62
N ASN A 332 9.34 -31.84 27.57
CA ASN A 332 9.70 -32.92 26.64
C ASN A 332 9.45 -32.55 25.16
N VAL A 333 10.06 -31.46 24.68
CA VAL A 333 9.91 -31.00 23.29
C VAL A 333 11.22 -31.16 22.54
N THR A 334 11.15 -31.69 21.31
CA THR A 334 12.30 -31.75 20.40
C THR A 334 12.08 -30.88 19.18
N ALA A 335 13.10 -30.15 18.73
CA ALA A 335 13.03 -29.26 17.58
C ALA A 335 14.26 -29.39 16.68
N THR A 336 14.08 -29.11 15.38
CA THR A 336 15.19 -29.03 14.42
C THR A 336 15.77 -27.61 14.41
N THR A 337 15.24 -26.73 13.56
CA THR A 337 15.73 -25.37 13.35
C THR A 337 14.69 -24.35 13.79
N ILE A 338 15.08 -23.43 14.66
CA ILE A 338 14.24 -22.34 15.16
C ILE A 338 14.91 -20.98 14.84
N ASP A 339 14.41 -20.23 13.86
CA ASP A 339 15.07 -19.00 13.40
C ASP A 339 15.13 -17.92 14.49
N GLY A 340 14.12 -17.86 15.36
CA GLY A 340 13.95 -16.92 16.47
C GLY A 340 14.37 -17.50 17.82
N ALA A 341 13.42 -17.69 18.73
CA ALA A 341 13.66 -18.12 20.10
C ALA A 341 13.03 -19.48 20.42
N ILE A 342 13.59 -20.24 21.37
CA ILE A 342 12.87 -21.39 21.98
C ILE A 342 11.65 -20.88 22.76
N LEU A 343 11.84 -19.84 23.61
CA LEU A 343 10.74 -19.11 24.25
C LEU A 343 10.77 -17.63 23.87
N GLY A 344 9.72 -17.13 23.23
CA GLY A 344 9.53 -15.70 23.01
C GLY A 344 8.32 -15.16 23.77
N ILE A 345 8.48 -14.10 24.55
CA ILE A 345 7.38 -13.34 25.15
C ILE A 345 7.49 -11.90 24.67
N ASP A 346 6.42 -11.36 24.09
CA ASP A 346 6.39 -9.99 23.57
C ASP A 346 5.08 -9.30 23.95
N THR A 347 5.18 -8.23 24.73
CA THR A 347 4.04 -7.42 25.21
C THR A 347 3.72 -6.22 24.34
N ASN A 348 4.28 -6.10 23.13
CA ASN A 348 4.03 -4.99 22.19
C ASN A 348 3.67 -5.45 20.77
N VAL A 349 2.87 -6.50 20.64
CA VAL A 349 2.44 -7.07 19.36
C VAL A 349 1.08 -6.51 18.91
N ASP A 350 1.09 -5.52 18.01
CA ASP A 350 -0.13 -4.93 17.44
C ASP A 350 0.03 -4.45 15.98
N PHE A 351 0.93 -5.05 15.19
CA PHE A 351 1.35 -4.56 13.85
C PHE A 351 0.21 -4.06 12.94
N GLN A 352 -0.67 -4.96 12.49
CA GLN A 352 -1.73 -4.64 11.51
C GLN A 352 -2.84 -3.75 12.07
N TRP A 353 -3.10 -3.84 13.39
CA TRP A 353 -4.21 -3.16 14.06
C TRP A 353 -3.79 -1.83 14.73
N ARG A 354 -2.48 -1.55 14.85
CA ARG A 354 -1.93 -0.34 15.48
C ARG A 354 -2.46 0.94 14.82
N LYS A 355 -2.75 0.90 13.53
CA LYS A 355 -3.29 2.01 12.72
C LYS A 355 -4.73 2.41 13.09
N TYR A 356 -5.46 1.57 13.81
CA TYR A 356 -6.80 1.91 14.31
C TYR A 356 -6.71 2.44 15.75
N PRO A 357 -7.41 3.53 16.07
CA PRO A 357 -7.38 4.13 17.40
C PRO A 357 -8.06 3.19 18.40
N SER A 358 -7.45 3.03 19.58
CA SER A 358 -8.03 2.27 20.69
C SER A 358 -8.35 3.23 21.83
N LYS A 359 -9.57 3.15 22.39
CA LYS A 359 -10.01 4.01 23.50
C LYS A 359 -9.31 3.72 24.82
N GLU A 360 -8.87 2.48 25.03
CA GLU A 360 -8.33 2.01 26.31
C GLU A 360 -6.98 1.32 26.13
N ARG A 361 -6.05 1.60 27.04
CA ARG A 361 -4.75 0.91 27.10
C ARG A 361 -4.60 0.18 28.44
N ILE A 362 -4.80 -1.13 28.41
CA ILE A 362 -4.75 -2.01 29.59
C ILE A 362 -3.66 -3.06 29.35
N THR A 363 -2.61 -3.04 30.17
CA THR A 363 -1.51 -4.01 30.09
C THR A 363 -1.95 -5.38 30.61
N THR A 364 -1.59 -6.45 29.90
CA THR A 364 -1.88 -7.83 30.32
C THR A 364 -0.94 -8.27 31.43
N ARG A 365 -1.46 -8.88 32.50
CA ARG A 365 -0.64 -9.53 33.53
C ARG A 365 -0.12 -10.86 32.99
N ILE A 366 1.19 -11.11 33.07
CA ILE A 366 1.79 -12.38 32.62
C ILE A 366 2.50 -13.02 33.80
N ALA A 367 2.16 -14.28 34.14
CA ALA A 367 2.78 -14.97 35.27
C ALA A 367 2.97 -16.49 35.06
N ASN A 368 3.91 -17.10 35.78
CA ASN A 368 4.09 -18.55 35.89
C ASN A 368 4.21 -19.28 34.54
N ILE A 369 5.27 -18.99 33.77
CA ILE A 369 5.58 -19.66 32.51
C ILE A 369 6.79 -20.58 32.71
N SER A 370 6.67 -21.86 32.36
CA SER A 370 7.71 -22.86 32.57
C SER A 370 7.97 -23.74 31.34
N LEU A 371 9.24 -23.92 30.99
CA LEU A 371 9.70 -24.90 30.00
C LEU A 371 10.70 -25.85 30.66
N CYS A 372 10.53 -27.15 30.45
CA CYS A 372 11.40 -28.20 30.99
C CYS A 372 11.77 -29.22 29.89
N GLU A 373 13.00 -29.74 29.86
CA GLU A 373 13.41 -30.81 28.92
C GLU A 373 13.11 -30.47 27.44
N VAL A 374 13.71 -29.38 26.94
CA VAL A 374 13.57 -28.96 25.53
C VAL A 374 14.89 -29.09 24.81
N THR A 375 14.91 -29.82 23.69
CA THR A 375 16.11 -30.00 22.86
C THR A 375 15.91 -29.45 21.45
N ALA A 376 16.86 -28.64 20.95
CA ALA A 376 16.85 -28.15 19.57
C ALA A 376 18.22 -28.33 18.88
N LYS A 377 18.24 -28.56 17.56
CA LYS A 377 19.51 -28.58 16.80
C LYS A 377 20.05 -27.16 16.62
N LYS A 378 19.21 -26.21 16.17
CA LYS A 378 19.59 -24.81 15.95
C LYS A 378 18.53 -23.87 16.49
N ALA A 379 18.94 -22.77 17.12
CA ALA A 379 18.05 -21.67 17.42
C ALA A 379 18.72 -20.30 17.18
N GLY A 380 17.93 -19.25 16.92
CA GLY A 380 18.42 -17.88 16.99
C GLY A 380 18.89 -17.54 18.41
N VAL A 381 18.03 -17.71 19.41
CA VAL A 381 18.33 -17.59 20.84
C VAL A 381 17.57 -18.66 21.64
N VAL A 382 17.96 -18.91 22.89
CA VAL A 382 17.16 -19.75 23.80
C VAL A 382 15.89 -19.01 24.22
N TYR A 383 15.97 -17.74 24.62
CA TYR A 383 14.80 -16.98 25.04
C TYR A 383 14.82 -15.51 24.58
N SER A 384 13.65 -14.89 24.43
CA SER A 384 13.50 -13.44 24.25
C SER A 384 12.29 -12.99 25.05
N LEU A 385 12.52 -12.35 26.19
CA LEU A 385 11.50 -12.02 27.18
C LEU A 385 11.34 -10.50 27.27
N ASN A 386 10.38 -9.96 26.53
CA ASN A 386 10.11 -8.54 26.46
C ASN A 386 8.81 -8.20 27.21
N GLY A 387 8.93 -7.94 28.52
CA GLY A 387 7.82 -7.49 29.37
C GLY A 387 7.54 -5.98 29.24
N ASP A 388 6.40 -5.54 29.77
CA ASP A 388 6.07 -4.11 29.89
C ASP A 388 6.65 -3.56 31.20
N ALA A 389 7.30 -2.39 31.17
CA ALA A 389 7.91 -1.80 32.36
C ALA A 389 6.89 -1.44 33.46
N LYS A 390 5.63 -1.19 33.11
CA LYS A 390 4.56 -0.89 34.08
C LYS A 390 4.04 -2.12 34.81
N LEU A 391 4.15 -3.28 34.17
CA LEU A 391 3.69 -4.55 34.72
C LEU A 391 4.63 -5.67 34.24
N PRO A 392 5.78 -5.84 34.92
CA PRO A 392 6.75 -6.88 34.59
C PRO A 392 6.13 -8.28 34.55
N ILE A 393 6.71 -9.15 33.74
CA ILE A 393 6.36 -10.58 33.71
C ILE A 393 6.80 -11.21 35.03
N GLN A 394 5.95 -12.01 35.69
CA GLN A 394 6.26 -12.60 37.00
C GLN A 394 6.44 -14.13 36.93
N GLY A 395 7.65 -14.62 37.21
CA GLY A 395 7.90 -16.06 37.31
C GLY A 395 8.01 -16.73 35.94
N VAL A 396 9.23 -16.79 35.43
CA VAL A 396 9.59 -17.58 34.23
C VAL A 396 10.63 -18.61 34.65
N ALA A 397 10.42 -19.89 34.33
CA ALA A 397 11.35 -20.98 34.67
C ALA A 397 11.77 -21.76 33.42
N LEU A 398 13.07 -21.88 33.17
CA LEU A 398 13.63 -22.72 32.11
C LEU A 398 14.53 -23.79 32.73
N GLU A 399 14.18 -25.06 32.53
CA GLU A 399 14.90 -26.20 33.10
C GLU A 399 15.33 -27.17 32.01
N ASN A 400 16.61 -27.57 32.00
CA ASN A 400 17.15 -28.57 31.06
C ASN A 400 16.86 -28.25 29.59
N ILE A 401 17.19 -27.03 29.16
CA ILE A 401 17.07 -26.60 27.76
C ILE A 401 18.41 -26.83 27.05
N HIS A 402 18.43 -27.71 26.05
CA HIS A 402 19.60 -28.03 25.25
C HIS A 402 19.45 -27.52 23.82
N VAL A 403 20.33 -26.62 23.37
CA VAL A 403 20.38 -26.18 21.98
C VAL A 403 21.79 -26.40 21.45
N ALA A 404 21.93 -27.25 20.44
CA ALA A 404 23.26 -27.63 19.94
C ALA A 404 24.02 -26.42 19.34
N GLU A 405 23.33 -25.52 18.63
CA GLU A 405 23.87 -24.29 18.08
C GLU A 405 22.91 -23.11 18.29
N VAL A 406 23.40 -21.99 18.87
CA VAL A 406 22.64 -20.72 18.93
C VAL A 406 23.36 -19.58 18.21
N HIS A 407 22.62 -18.83 17.38
CA HIS A 407 23.22 -17.83 16.48
C HIS A 407 23.26 -16.40 17.04
N ARG A 408 22.41 -16.00 18.00
CA ARG A 408 22.32 -14.62 18.52
C ARG A 408 22.47 -14.54 20.05
N GLY A 409 23.03 -15.57 20.68
CA GLY A 409 23.23 -15.63 22.13
C GLY A 409 22.23 -16.50 22.88
N GLU A 410 22.28 -16.47 24.21
CA GLU A 410 21.32 -17.20 25.04
C GLU A 410 19.93 -16.54 24.97
N GLY A 411 19.88 -15.21 24.98
CA GLY A 411 18.61 -14.49 24.93
C GLY A 411 18.64 -13.12 25.57
N ASN A 412 17.52 -12.41 25.47
CA ASN A 412 17.29 -11.12 26.13
C ASN A 412 16.18 -11.22 27.17
N VAL A 413 16.27 -10.38 28.21
CA VAL A 413 15.29 -10.24 29.28
C VAL A 413 15.11 -8.76 29.57
N SER A 414 13.88 -8.29 29.53
CA SER A 414 13.51 -6.95 29.97
C SER A 414 12.19 -7.00 30.70
N ASN A 415 12.10 -6.34 31.85
CA ASN A 415 10.89 -6.24 32.67
C ASN A 415 10.32 -7.62 33.04
N VAL A 416 11.16 -8.46 33.66
CA VAL A 416 10.80 -9.79 34.16
C VAL A 416 11.29 -9.92 35.60
N GLU A 417 10.41 -10.37 36.47
CA GLU A 417 10.65 -10.72 37.87
C GLU A 417 10.68 -12.25 38.01
N ASP A 418 11.51 -12.77 38.91
CA ASP A 418 11.63 -14.21 39.21
C ASP A 418 11.94 -15.11 37.99
N PHE A 419 12.89 -14.67 37.14
CA PHE A 419 13.41 -15.50 36.05
C PHE A 419 14.44 -16.53 36.56
N ARG A 420 14.11 -17.81 36.47
CA ARG A 420 14.96 -18.94 36.89
C ARG A 420 15.41 -19.78 35.71
N LYS A 421 16.69 -20.16 35.71
CA LYS A 421 17.29 -21.03 34.69
C LYS A 421 18.16 -22.10 35.34
N THR A 422 17.90 -23.38 35.03
CA THR A 422 18.68 -24.52 35.52
C THR A 422 18.98 -25.46 34.36
N GLY A 423 20.23 -25.92 34.21
CA GLY A 423 20.57 -26.92 33.19
C GLY A 423 20.51 -26.44 31.73
N ILE A 424 20.67 -25.15 31.45
CA ILE A 424 20.75 -24.61 30.09
C ILE A 424 22.08 -25.00 29.44
N LYS A 425 22.03 -25.76 28.34
CA LYS A 425 23.18 -26.12 27.50
C LYS A 425 22.98 -25.52 26.13
N ALA A 426 23.46 -24.30 25.92
CA ALA A 426 23.40 -23.62 24.63
C ALA A 426 24.81 -23.17 24.23
N SER A 427 25.31 -23.71 23.13
CA SER A 427 26.62 -23.33 22.60
C SER A 427 26.47 -22.06 21.76
N ILE A 428 26.66 -20.91 22.41
CA ILE A 428 26.85 -19.64 21.73
C ILE A 428 28.31 -19.59 21.29
N SER A 429 28.57 -19.22 20.03
CA SER A 429 29.85 -18.59 19.77
C SER A 429 29.86 -17.23 20.49
N LYS A 430 30.38 -17.15 21.73
CA LYS A 430 30.46 -15.87 22.48
C LYS A 430 31.16 -14.77 21.69
N ALA A 431 32.05 -15.14 20.77
CA ALA A 431 32.65 -14.26 19.79
C ALA A 431 31.61 -13.68 18.82
N TYR A 432 30.70 -14.50 18.27
CA TYR A 432 29.66 -14.09 17.32
C TYR A 432 28.78 -12.97 17.88
N ALA A 433 28.18 -13.18 19.06
CA ALA A 433 27.18 -12.25 19.59
C ALA A 433 27.81 -10.89 19.95
N LYS A 434 29.04 -10.91 20.48
CA LYS A 434 29.82 -9.71 20.74
C LYS A 434 30.15 -8.97 19.45
N GLU A 435 30.62 -9.69 18.43
CA GLU A 435 31.01 -9.12 17.15
C GLU A 435 29.84 -8.45 16.41
N VAL A 436 28.67 -9.08 16.35
CA VAL A 436 27.48 -8.50 15.67
C VAL A 436 26.93 -7.30 16.43
N ALA A 437 26.90 -7.34 17.77
CA ALA A 437 26.44 -6.22 18.58
C ALA A 437 27.40 -5.01 18.47
N GLU A 438 28.71 -5.25 18.49
CA GLU A 438 29.73 -4.22 18.31
C GLU A 438 29.61 -3.55 16.92
N ARG A 439 29.48 -4.36 15.86
CA ARG A 439 29.26 -3.86 14.50
C ARG A 439 27.95 -3.07 14.38
N ARG A 440 26.83 -3.52 14.97
CA ARG A 440 25.56 -2.78 14.97
C ARG A 440 25.69 -1.43 15.68
N ALA A 441 26.25 -1.42 16.88
CA ALA A 441 26.43 -0.19 17.66
C ALA A 441 27.29 0.84 16.92
N ILE A 442 28.32 0.38 16.20
CA ILE A 442 29.10 1.25 15.33
C ILE A 442 28.24 1.76 14.18
N LEU A 443 27.55 0.92 13.43
CA LEU A 443 26.79 1.33 12.24
C LEU A 443 25.64 2.31 12.54
N GLU A 444 25.06 2.24 13.74
CA GLU A 444 23.98 3.13 14.20
C GLU A 444 24.43 4.57 14.52
N GLN A 445 25.72 4.80 14.76
CA GLN A 445 26.23 6.15 15.01
C GLN A 445 26.06 7.03 13.76
N ARG A 446 25.86 8.33 13.96
CA ARG A 446 25.75 9.30 12.86
C ARG A 446 27.13 9.81 12.44
N THR A 447 27.28 10.01 11.14
CA THR A 447 28.39 10.66 10.45
C THR A 447 28.11 12.14 10.25
N LEU A 448 26.88 12.52 9.89
CA LEU A 448 26.47 13.90 9.66
C LEU A 448 25.90 14.54 10.94
N GLY A 449 26.42 15.72 11.27
CA GLY A 449 25.77 16.62 12.22
C GLY A 449 24.45 17.15 11.69
N THR A 450 23.66 17.78 12.56
CA THR A 450 22.38 18.41 12.15
C THR A 450 22.60 19.55 11.16
N ALA A 451 23.67 20.34 11.34
CA ALA A 451 24.04 21.42 10.42
C ALA A 451 24.38 20.88 9.02
N ASP A 452 25.12 19.78 8.93
CA ASP A 452 25.49 19.18 7.64
C ASP A 452 24.28 18.64 6.88
N ARG A 453 23.34 17.99 7.58
CA ARG A 453 22.06 17.57 6.96
C ARG A 453 21.28 18.76 6.42
N PHE A 454 21.21 19.84 7.18
CA PHE A 454 20.53 21.06 6.74
C PHE A 454 21.21 21.65 5.50
N ALA A 455 22.54 21.73 5.48
CA ALA A 455 23.29 22.21 4.33
C ALA A 455 22.99 21.40 3.06
N THR A 456 22.91 20.06 3.18
CA THR A 456 22.55 19.17 2.07
C THR A 456 21.16 19.48 1.51
N TRP A 457 20.16 19.72 2.37
CA TRP A 457 18.82 20.12 1.94
C TRP A 457 18.80 21.53 1.35
N THR A 458 19.49 22.48 1.98
CA THR A 458 19.62 23.86 1.49
C THR A 458 20.20 23.89 0.08
N ALA A 459 21.23 23.10 -0.19
CA ALA A 459 21.84 23.02 -1.52
C ALA A 459 20.86 22.51 -2.58
N PHE A 460 20.06 21.49 -2.23
CA PHE A 460 19.02 20.95 -3.10
C PHE A 460 17.93 21.97 -3.42
N TYR A 461 17.39 22.66 -2.39
CA TYR A 461 16.37 23.71 -2.57
C TYR A 461 16.92 24.93 -3.31
N ASN A 462 18.16 25.35 -3.04
CA ASN A 462 18.79 26.48 -3.73
C ASN A 462 18.86 26.25 -5.24
N ARG A 463 19.18 25.02 -5.68
CA ARG A 463 19.19 24.68 -7.11
C ARG A 463 17.78 24.79 -7.72
N LEU A 464 16.77 24.25 -7.05
CA LEU A 464 15.39 24.33 -7.51
C LEU A 464 14.91 25.80 -7.57
N PHE A 465 15.21 26.59 -6.54
CA PHE A 465 14.81 28.00 -6.47
C PHE A 465 15.56 28.86 -7.48
N ALA A 466 16.82 28.57 -7.77
CA ALA A 466 17.57 29.23 -8.82
C ALA A 466 16.91 29.00 -10.18
N LEU A 467 16.57 27.75 -10.53
CA LEU A 467 15.89 27.46 -11.80
C LEU A 467 14.49 28.12 -11.90
N ASP A 468 13.72 28.13 -10.81
CA ASP A 468 12.41 28.80 -10.77
C ASP A 468 12.55 30.33 -10.91
N ALA A 469 13.56 30.93 -10.27
CA ALA A 469 13.84 32.36 -10.38
C ALA A 469 14.39 32.74 -11.77
N ASP A 470 15.27 31.93 -12.35
CA ASP A 470 15.81 32.13 -13.69
C ASP A 470 14.69 32.10 -14.74
N ALA A 471 13.71 31.20 -14.57
CA ALA A 471 12.54 31.14 -15.43
C ALA A 471 11.69 32.42 -15.35
N ASP A 472 11.42 32.92 -14.13
CA ASP A 472 10.72 34.20 -13.90
C ASP A 472 11.50 35.38 -14.53
N GLU A 473 12.80 35.50 -14.23
CA GLU A 473 13.67 36.59 -14.71
C GLU A 473 13.76 36.61 -16.24
N ALA A 474 13.83 35.43 -16.87
CA ALA A 474 13.84 35.31 -18.31
C ALA A 474 12.56 35.84 -18.96
N TRP A 475 11.42 35.87 -18.26
CA TRP A 475 10.20 36.53 -18.75
C TRP A 475 10.20 38.02 -18.46
N GLU A 476 10.69 38.44 -17.28
CA GLU A 476 10.77 39.85 -16.91
C GLU A 476 11.64 40.70 -17.85
N LYS A 477 12.69 40.11 -18.41
CA LYS A 477 13.62 40.78 -19.36
C LYS A 477 13.00 41.08 -20.72
N ILE A 478 11.86 40.47 -21.05
CA ILE A 478 11.18 40.70 -22.33
C ILE A 478 10.55 42.10 -22.33
N GLY A 479 10.99 42.93 -23.27
CA GLY A 479 10.58 44.33 -23.40
C GLY A 479 9.71 44.65 -24.62
N ASN A 480 9.39 43.66 -25.46
CA ASN A 480 8.57 43.85 -26.65
C ASN A 480 7.79 42.57 -27.00
N VAL A 481 6.78 42.71 -27.86
CA VAL A 481 5.87 41.62 -28.24
C VAL A 481 6.51 40.57 -29.15
N GLN A 482 7.51 40.95 -29.96
CA GLN A 482 8.19 40.04 -30.87
C GLN A 482 9.01 39.00 -30.10
N ASP A 483 9.80 39.44 -29.13
CA ASP A 483 10.59 38.56 -28.26
C ASP A 483 9.69 37.68 -27.38
N PHE A 484 8.55 38.23 -26.92
CA PHE A 484 7.52 37.47 -26.21
C PHE A 484 7.00 36.31 -27.06
N ASP A 485 6.61 36.59 -28.31
CA ASP A 485 6.06 35.57 -29.22
C ASP A 485 7.10 34.52 -29.63
N LEU A 486 8.38 34.90 -29.76
CA LEU A 486 9.48 33.97 -30.02
C LEU A 486 9.67 33.00 -28.84
N LYS A 487 9.79 33.53 -27.62
CA LYS A 487 9.95 32.70 -26.42
C LYS A 487 8.73 31.80 -26.17
N ARG A 488 7.52 32.34 -26.40
CA ARG A 488 6.26 31.57 -26.36
C ARG A 488 6.32 30.36 -27.28
N LYS A 489 6.71 30.54 -28.55
CA LYS A 489 6.79 29.44 -29.53
C LYS A 489 7.84 28.40 -29.15
N GLU A 490 9.02 28.85 -28.70
CA GLU A 490 10.10 27.97 -28.26
C GLU A 490 9.65 27.08 -27.09
N LEU A 491 9.16 27.69 -26.02
CA LEU A 491 8.77 26.97 -24.80
C LEU A 491 7.54 26.10 -25.01
N ARG A 492 6.59 26.51 -25.88
CA ARG A 492 5.45 25.65 -26.26
C ARG A 492 5.92 24.38 -26.96
N SER A 493 6.88 24.49 -27.88
CA SER A 493 7.46 23.32 -28.56
C SER A 493 8.15 22.37 -27.56
N LYS A 494 8.93 22.91 -26.63
CA LYS A 494 9.56 22.11 -25.56
C LYS A 494 8.52 21.44 -24.67
N MET A 495 7.46 22.16 -24.28
CA MET A 495 6.39 21.59 -23.46
C MET A 495 5.71 20.40 -24.14
N VAL A 496 5.40 20.48 -25.44
CA VAL A 496 4.83 19.36 -26.21
C VAL A 496 5.78 18.16 -26.24
N GLU A 497 7.08 18.40 -26.43
CA GLU A 497 8.10 17.34 -26.37
C GLU A 497 8.13 16.66 -24.99
N ARG A 498 8.15 17.44 -23.91
CA ARG A 498 8.30 16.93 -22.54
C ARG A 498 7.08 16.21 -21.97
N ILE A 499 5.88 16.49 -22.48
CA ILE A 499 4.69 15.72 -22.10
C ILE A 499 4.56 14.41 -22.90
N GLY A 500 5.41 14.21 -23.92
CA GLY A 500 5.42 13.01 -24.77
C GLY A 500 4.60 13.14 -26.05
N GLY A 501 4.29 14.36 -26.50
CA GLY A 501 3.54 14.64 -27.71
C GLY A 501 2.04 14.32 -27.63
N PHE A 502 1.37 14.45 -28.77
CA PHE A 502 -0.04 14.13 -28.95
C PHE A 502 -0.22 13.07 -30.04
N PRO A 503 -1.23 12.19 -29.92
CA PRO A 503 -1.52 11.21 -30.96
C PRO A 503 -2.15 11.87 -32.19
N GLU A 504 -2.27 11.12 -33.28
CA GLU A 504 -3.00 11.54 -34.47
C GLU A 504 -4.51 11.70 -34.19
N ARG A 505 -5.16 12.64 -34.88
CA ARG A 505 -6.62 12.83 -34.78
C ARG A 505 -7.35 11.67 -35.47
N THR A 506 -8.28 11.04 -34.75
CA THR A 506 -9.20 10.02 -35.29
C THR A 506 -10.64 10.57 -35.40
N PRO A 507 -11.61 9.86 -36.01
CA PRO A 507 -13.01 10.26 -35.93
C PRO A 507 -13.48 10.40 -34.48
N LEU A 508 -14.29 11.44 -34.18
CA LEU A 508 -14.83 11.69 -32.83
C LEU A 508 -15.94 10.71 -32.44
N ASN A 509 -16.65 10.13 -33.41
CA ASN A 509 -17.85 9.31 -33.18
C ASN A 509 -18.87 9.93 -32.20
N ALA A 510 -18.96 11.27 -32.20
CA ALA A 510 -19.69 12.02 -31.19
C ALA A 510 -21.21 11.80 -31.29
N LYS A 511 -21.88 11.72 -30.13
CA LYS A 511 -23.33 11.51 -30.00
C LYS A 511 -23.90 12.39 -28.89
N VAL A 512 -25.02 13.03 -29.19
CA VAL A 512 -25.93 13.57 -28.16
C VAL A 512 -26.81 12.41 -27.69
N VAL A 513 -26.59 11.93 -26.47
CA VAL A 513 -27.31 10.76 -25.93
C VAL A 513 -28.58 11.13 -25.17
N GLY A 514 -28.78 12.42 -24.92
CA GLY A 514 -30.01 12.96 -24.33
C GLY A 514 -29.92 14.46 -24.09
N THR A 515 -31.07 15.07 -23.86
CA THR A 515 -31.20 16.50 -23.60
C THR A 515 -32.09 16.73 -22.39
N VAL A 516 -31.67 17.63 -21.51
CA VAL A 516 -32.38 18.03 -20.30
C VAL A 516 -32.80 19.49 -20.46
N GLN A 517 -34.11 19.76 -20.37
CA GLN A 517 -34.65 21.12 -20.46
C GLN A 517 -34.80 21.74 -19.07
N ARG A 518 -34.45 23.02 -18.94
CA ARG A 518 -34.57 23.81 -17.71
C ARG A 518 -35.03 25.22 -18.03
N GLN A 519 -35.43 25.96 -17.00
CA GLN A 519 -35.84 27.35 -17.17
C GLN A 519 -34.62 28.21 -17.53
N GLY A 520 -34.60 28.73 -18.77
CA GLY A 520 -33.60 29.66 -19.28
C GLY A 520 -32.31 29.03 -19.81
N TYR A 521 -32.21 27.70 -19.90
CA TYR A 521 -31.10 26.97 -20.51
C TYR A 521 -31.47 25.50 -20.78
N SER A 522 -30.69 24.81 -21.61
CA SER A 522 -30.77 23.35 -21.80
C SER A 522 -29.40 22.70 -21.58
N ILE A 523 -29.39 21.38 -21.39
CA ILE A 523 -28.15 20.59 -21.24
C ILE A 523 -28.21 19.42 -22.21
N GLU A 524 -27.20 19.30 -23.07
CA GLU A 524 -26.99 18.12 -23.90
C GLU A 524 -25.93 17.20 -23.30
N LYS A 525 -26.22 15.90 -23.30
CA LYS A 525 -25.33 14.86 -22.78
C LYS A 525 -24.50 14.31 -23.94
N ILE A 526 -23.19 14.57 -23.93
CA ILE A 526 -22.30 14.31 -25.05
C ILE A 526 -21.34 13.15 -24.75
N LEU A 527 -21.36 12.14 -25.62
CA LEU A 527 -20.37 11.07 -25.65
C LEU A 527 -19.54 11.19 -26.93
N PHE A 528 -18.21 11.16 -26.83
CA PHE A 528 -17.32 11.10 -27.99
C PHE A 528 -16.05 10.31 -27.69
N GLU A 529 -15.22 10.07 -28.70
CA GLU A 529 -13.95 9.35 -28.59
C GLU A 529 -12.76 10.32 -28.81
N SER A 530 -11.84 10.38 -27.83
CA SER A 530 -10.58 11.13 -28.00
C SER A 530 -9.51 10.31 -28.72
N ARG A 531 -9.63 8.98 -28.63
CA ARG A 531 -8.88 7.95 -29.38
C ARG A 531 -9.84 6.76 -29.59
N PRO A 532 -9.59 5.84 -30.53
CA PRO A 532 -10.47 4.69 -30.78
C PRO A 532 -10.80 3.89 -29.50
N GLY A 533 -12.07 3.92 -29.07
CA GLY A 533 -12.52 3.27 -27.84
C GLY A 533 -12.16 3.97 -26.51
N MET A 534 -11.45 5.10 -26.54
CA MET A 534 -11.24 5.98 -25.37
C MET A 534 -12.37 7.00 -25.31
N PHE A 535 -13.41 6.67 -24.54
CA PHE A 535 -14.60 7.51 -24.42
C PHE A 535 -14.38 8.73 -23.50
N VAL A 536 -14.91 9.87 -23.94
CA VAL A 536 -14.99 11.12 -23.20
C VAL A 536 -16.46 11.49 -23.02
N THR A 537 -16.81 11.88 -21.80
CA THR A 537 -18.15 12.26 -21.37
C THR A 537 -18.17 13.74 -20.99
N GLY A 538 -19.19 14.47 -21.44
CA GLY A 538 -19.34 15.88 -21.11
C GLY A 538 -20.79 16.37 -21.20
N ASN A 539 -21.12 17.40 -20.43
CA ASN A 539 -22.42 18.06 -20.46
C ASN A 539 -22.27 19.43 -21.12
N LEU A 540 -22.96 19.66 -22.23
CA LEU A 540 -22.97 20.94 -22.95
C LEU A 540 -24.18 21.76 -22.50
N TYR A 541 -23.94 22.80 -21.71
CA TYR A 541 -24.96 23.75 -21.26
C TYR A 541 -25.16 24.80 -22.34
N LEU A 542 -26.39 24.91 -22.85
CA LEU A 542 -26.76 25.80 -23.95
C LEU A 542 -27.70 26.92 -23.45
N PRO A 543 -27.47 28.17 -23.88
CA PRO A 543 -28.40 29.27 -23.60
C PRO A 543 -29.78 29.04 -24.21
N ASP A 544 -30.82 29.61 -23.58
CA ASP A 544 -32.15 29.67 -24.18
C ASP A 544 -32.14 30.54 -25.45
N GLN A 545 -32.44 29.92 -26.59
CA GLN A 545 -32.44 30.56 -27.91
C GLN A 545 -33.45 31.72 -28.02
N SER A 546 -34.51 31.71 -27.21
CA SER A 546 -35.50 32.80 -27.20
C SER A 546 -34.93 34.11 -26.63
N ARG A 547 -33.94 34.00 -25.73
CA ARG A 547 -33.28 35.14 -25.09
C ARG A 547 -31.92 35.45 -25.70
N PHE A 548 -31.17 34.43 -26.12
CA PHE A 548 -29.85 34.56 -26.72
C PHE A 548 -29.83 33.77 -28.04
N PRO A 549 -30.05 34.40 -29.21
CA PRO A 549 -30.03 33.68 -30.48
C PRO A 549 -28.67 33.04 -30.78
N ALA A 550 -28.69 31.82 -31.33
CA ALA A 550 -27.49 31.15 -31.84
C ALA A 550 -26.90 31.89 -33.08
N PRO A 551 -25.60 31.77 -33.37
CA PRO A 551 -24.61 30.95 -32.67
C PRO A 551 -24.13 31.56 -31.35
N HIS A 552 -23.98 30.72 -30.32
CA HIS A 552 -23.56 31.15 -28.98
C HIS A 552 -22.03 31.16 -28.85
N PRO A 553 -21.42 32.16 -28.17
CA PRO A 553 -20.05 32.03 -27.70
C PRO A 553 -19.95 30.81 -26.76
N ALA A 554 -18.80 30.13 -26.76
CA ALA A 554 -18.62 28.90 -26.01
C ALA A 554 -17.34 28.89 -25.16
N ALA A 555 -17.40 28.17 -24.05
CA ALA A 555 -16.26 27.86 -23.21
C ALA A 555 -16.22 26.36 -22.89
N ILE A 556 -15.03 25.88 -22.53
CA ILE A 556 -14.83 24.57 -21.92
C ILE A 556 -14.56 24.73 -20.43
N GLU A 557 -15.20 23.90 -19.61
CA GLU A 557 -14.92 23.80 -18.19
C GLU A 557 -14.32 22.42 -17.89
N VAL A 558 -13.10 22.40 -17.39
CA VAL A 558 -12.42 21.17 -17.00
C VAL A 558 -12.54 21.01 -15.49
N CYS A 559 -12.96 19.81 -15.05
CA CYS A 559 -13.17 19.55 -13.64
C CYS A 559 -11.83 19.30 -12.93
N GLY A 560 -11.60 19.91 -11.77
CA GLY A 560 -10.56 19.46 -10.84
C GLY A 560 -11.00 18.25 -10.03
N HIS A 561 -10.11 17.77 -9.15
CA HIS A 561 -10.23 16.50 -8.40
C HIS A 561 -11.60 16.28 -7.74
N SER A 562 -12.54 15.74 -8.52
CA SER A 562 -13.94 15.54 -8.16
C SER A 562 -14.36 14.14 -8.59
N ARG A 563 -14.80 13.32 -7.63
CA ARG A 563 -15.35 11.99 -7.93
C ARG A 563 -16.53 12.05 -8.88
N ALA A 564 -17.38 13.07 -8.73
CA ALA A 564 -18.54 13.26 -9.57
C ALA A 564 -18.19 13.86 -10.95
N GLY A 565 -16.94 14.28 -11.17
CA GLY A 565 -16.52 14.96 -12.40
C GLY A 565 -17.46 16.13 -12.74
N LYS A 566 -17.95 16.15 -13.98
CA LYS A 566 -18.91 17.12 -14.53
C LYS A 566 -20.24 17.19 -13.78
N ASN A 567 -20.61 16.13 -13.07
CA ASN A 567 -21.83 16.08 -12.28
C ASN A 567 -21.66 16.69 -10.88
N SER A 568 -20.48 17.22 -10.54
CA SER A 568 -20.27 17.95 -9.30
C SER A 568 -21.10 19.24 -9.27
N PRO A 569 -21.82 19.52 -8.16
CA PRO A 569 -22.61 20.75 -7.99
C PRO A 569 -21.86 22.05 -8.37
N LYS A 570 -20.55 22.11 -8.10
CA LYS A 570 -19.72 23.30 -8.37
C LYS A 570 -19.50 23.56 -9.86
N TYR A 571 -19.21 22.52 -10.65
CA TYR A 571 -18.99 22.68 -12.09
C TYR A 571 -20.32 22.85 -12.84
N GLN A 572 -21.36 22.14 -12.40
CA GLN A 572 -22.72 22.38 -12.91
C GLN A 572 -23.13 23.85 -12.72
N ARG A 573 -22.84 24.44 -11.55
CA ARG A 573 -23.17 25.83 -11.24
C ARG A 573 -22.56 26.83 -12.22
N VAL A 574 -21.28 26.66 -12.58
CA VAL A 574 -20.62 27.53 -13.57
C VAL A 574 -21.26 27.37 -14.94
N GLY A 575 -21.51 26.14 -15.39
CA GLY A 575 -22.25 25.86 -16.62
C GLY A 575 -23.62 26.54 -16.67
N VAL A 576 -24.40 26.45 -15.59
CA VAL A 576 -25.73 27.09 -15.46
C VAL A 576 -25.63 28.62 -15.50
N LEU A 577 -24.70 29.21 -14.73
CA LEU A 577 -24.53 30.66 -14.67
C LEU A 577 -24.11 31.24 -16.02
N CYS A 578 -23.20 30.57 -16.74
CA CYS A 578 -22.79 30.97 -18.08
C CYS A 578 -23.95 30.85 -19.09
N ALA A 579 -24.66 29.71 -19.12
CA ALA A 579 -25.74 29.48 -20.08
C ALA A 579 -26.90 30.47 -19.89
N LYS A 580 -27.30 30.73 -18.64
CA LYS A 580 -28.30 31.77 -18.31
C LYS A 580 -27.84 33.19 -18.66
N ASN A 581 -26.55 33.39 -18.92
CA ASN A 581 -25.95 34.63 -19.36
C ASN A 581 -25.39 34.54 -20.79
N GLY A 582 -25.94 33.66 -21.63
CA GLY A 582 -25.72 33.67 -23.07
C GLY A 582 -24.37 33.10 -23.54
N VAL A 583 -23.67 32.34 -22.69
CA VAL A 583 -22.43 31.63 -23.04
C VAL A 583 -22.65 30.14 -22.88
N ALA A 584 -22.44 29.36 -23.94
CA ALA A 584 -22.46 27.91 -23.86
C ALA A 584 -21.22 27.39 -23.10
N VAL A 585 -21.37 26.36 -22.27
CA VAL A 585 -20.24 25.76 -21.54
C VAL A 585 -20.26 24.25 -21.69
N PHE A 586 -19.13 23.71 -22.16
CA PHE A 586 -18.92 22.27 -22.21
C PHE A 586 -18.15 21.81 -20.98
N VAL A 587 -18.84 21.19 -20.02
CA VAL A 587 -18.24 20.66 -18.80
C VAL A 587 -17.82 19.21 -19.05
N VAL A 588 -16.51 18.95 -19.03
CA VAL A 588 -15.94 17.65 -19.47
C VAL A 588 -15.39 16.87 -18.26
N ASP A 589 -15.62 15.56 -18.24
CA ASP A 589 -14.98 14.66 -17.27
C ASP A 589 -13.48 14.48 -17.61
N PRO A 590 -12.56 14.75 -16.66
CA PRO A 590 -11.16 14.39 -16.80
C PRO A 590 -10.94 12.88 -16.83
N LEU A 591 -9.77 12.46 -17.31
CA LEU A 591 -9.39 11.06 -17.33
C LEU A 591 -9.33 10.49 -15.91
N GLY A 592 -10.02 9.38 -15.64
CA GLY A 592 -10.05 8.77 -14.30
C GLY A 592 -10.99 9.45 -13.30
N GLN A 593 -11.86 10.37 -13.75
CA GLN A 593 -12.87 11.07 -12.95
C GLN A 593 -14.26 10.97 -13.57
N GLY A 594 -15.31 11.20 -12.76
CA GLY A 594 -16.69 11.14 -13.23
C GLY A 594 -17.03 9.77 -13.83
N GLU A 595 -17.59 9.74 -15.04
CA GLU A 595 -17.92 8.49 -15.73
C GLU A 595 -16.70 7.81 -16.37
N ARG A 596 -15.52 8.44 -16.34
CA ARG A 596 -14.30 8.02 -17.06
C ARG A 596 -13.30 7.26 -16.20
N ALA A 597 -13.79 6.46 -15.24
CA ALA A 597 -12.94 5.57 -14.47
C ALA A 597 -12.20 4.58 -15.40
N GLN A 598 -11.01 4.11 -14.98
CA GLN A 598 -10.08 3.37 -15.85
C GLN A 598 -9.98 1.87 -15.52
N SER A 599 -10.68 1.40 -14.48
CA SER A 599 -10.82 -0.03 -14.15
C SER A 599 -12.28 -0.44 -13.96
N LEU A 600 -12.60 -1.70 -14.31
CA LEU A 600 -13.92 -2.34 -14.09
C LEU A 600 -14.06 -2.94 -12.70
N GLU A 601 -12.96 -3.37 -12.11
CA GLU A 601 -12.92 -3.83 -10.72
C GLU A 601 -13.19 -2.61 -9.84
N GLU A 602 -14.17 -2.71 -8.93
CA GLU A 602 -14.37 -1.72 -7.87
C GLU A 602 -13.17 -1.73 -6.91
N ASP A 603 -12.04 -1.21 -7.35
CA ASP A 603 -11.06 -0.60 -6.48
C ASP A 603 -11.79 0.64 -5.90
N SER A 604 -12.38 0.58 -4.71
CA SER A 604 -12.73 1.80 -3.94
C SER A 604 -11.48 2.64 -3.59
N ASN A 605 -10.29 2.20 -4.04
CA ASN A 605 -9.02 2.96 -4.09
C ASN A 605 -8.90 3.85 -5.33
N GLU A 606 -9.63 3.57 -6.41
CA GLU A 606 -9.83 4.52 -7.52
C GLU A 606 -10.74 5.69 -7.11
N GLY A 607 -11.28 5.69 -5.89
CA GLY A 607 -12.13 6.78 -5.41
C GLY A 607 -11.40 8.11 -5.24
N SER A 608 -10.07 8.19 -5.22
CA SER A 608 -9.38 9.50 -5.15
C SER A 608 -8.81 9.85 -6.53
N PRO A 609 -9.30 10.93 -7.18
CA PRO A 609 -8.74 11.42 -8.44
C PRO A 609 -7.20 11.53 -8.39
N VAL A 610 -6.66 12.09 -7.31
CA VAL A 610 -5.21 12.20 -7.07
C VAL A 610 -4.49 10.85 -7.15
N ARG A 611 -5.04 9.79 -6.56
CA ARG A 611 -4.41 8.46 -6.59
C ARG A 611 -4.45 7.84 -7.99
N ASN A 612 -5.55 8.04 -8.72
CA ASN A 612 -5.66 7.59 -10.12
C ASN A 612 -4.63 8.31 -10.99
N HIS A 613 -4.49 9.62 -10.81
CA HIS A 613 -3.52 10.41 -11.55
C HIS A 613 -2.09 9.96 -11.23
N ILE A 614 -1.78 9.72 -9.94
CA ILE A 614 -0.50 9.16 -9.54
C ILE A 614 -0.25 7.84 -10.25
N ARG A 615 -1.18 6.88 -10.13
CA ARG A 615 -1.06 5.54 -10.74
C ARG A 615 -0.84 5.62 -12.25
N MET A 616 -1.69 6.36 -12.97
CA MET A 616 -1.56 6.50 -14.42
C MET A 616 -0.24 7.16 -14.81
N GLY A 617 0.11 8.28 -14.16
CA GLY A 617 1.29 9.05 -14.51
C GLY A 617 2.62 8.36 -14.20
N VAL A 618 2.75 7.63 -13.08
CA VAL A 618 4.00 6.93 -12.76
C VAL A 618 4.28 5.73 -13.68
N ASN A 619 3.24 5.15 -14.27
CA ASN A 619 3.38 4.11 -15.27
C ASN A 619 3.65 4.72 -16.65
N ALA A 620 2.97 5.81 -17.00
CA ALA A 620 3.19 6.54 -18.26
C ALA A 620 4.60 7.13 -18.37
N LEU A 621 5.18 7.63 -17.28
CA LEU A 621 6.50 8.26 -17.33
C LEU A 621 7.62 7.29 -17.74
N LEU A 622 7.48 5.99 -17.46
CA LEU A 622 8.47 4.98 -17.87
C LEU A 622 8.53 4.83 -19.40
N LEU A 623 7.43 5.16 -20.08
CA LEU A 623 7.31 5.20 -21.54
C LEU A 623 7.53 6.61 -22.13
N GLY A 624 7.91 7.59 -21.31
CA GLY A 624 8.22 8.94 -21.76
C GLY A 624 7.02 9.88 -21.85
N HIS A 625 5.89 9.50 -21.24
CA HIS A 625 4.66 10.28 -21.26
C HIS A 625 4.37 10.94 -19.90
N GLY A 626 3.88 12.18 -19.93
CA GLY A 626 3.24 12.81 -18.78
C GLY A 626 1.73 12.57 -18.81
N LEU A 627 1.08 12.44 -17.65
CA LEU A 627 -0.39 12.34 -17.60
C LEU A 627 -1.06 13.59 -18.21
N ALA A 628 -0.41 14.75 -18.04
CA ALA A 628 -0.82 16.01 -18.65
C ALA A 628 -1.07 15.92 -20.16
N ALA A 629 -0.33 15.08 -20.90
CA ALA A 629 -0.56 14.88 -22.34
C ALA A 629 -1.91 14.24 -22.63
N ALA A 630 -2.28 13.21 -21.88
CA ALA A 630 -3.53 12.49 -22.09
C ALA A 630 -4.74 13.37 -21.77
N GLU A 631 -4.71 14.08 -20.64
CA GLU A 631 -5.81 14.97 -20.23
C GLU A 631 -5.92 16.19 -21.15
N THR A 632 -4.79 16.81 -21.54
CA THR A 632 -4.81 17.93 -22.49
C THR A 632 -5.32 17.47 -23.86
N TRP A 633 -4.93 16.28 -24.30
CA TRP A 633 -5.43 15.72 -25.56
C TRP A 633 -6.95 15.55 -25.53
N ASP A 634 -7.50 14.97 -24.45
CA ASP A 634 -8.96 14.84 -24.31
C ASP A 634 -9.68 16.18 -24.38
N ALA A 635 -9.10 17.23 -23.79
CA ALA A 635 -9.63 18.58 -23.85
C ALA A 635 -9.52 19.21 -25.25
N ILE A 636 -8.42 19.00 -25.98
CA ILE A 636 -8.27 19.39 -27.40
C ILE A 636 -9.34 18.71 -28.25
N ARG A 637 -9.62 17.42 -27.99
CA ARG A 637 -10.66 16.65 -28.70
C ARG A 637 -12.08 17.10 -28.35
N ALA A 638 -12.29 17.63 -27.14
CA ALA A 638 -13.53 18.31 -26.79
C ALA A 638 -13.72 19.61 -27.60
N LEU A 639 -12.67 20.39 -27.84
CA LEU A 639 -12.74 21.55 -28.73
C LEU A 639 -13.01 21.13 -30.18
N ASP A 640 -12.41 20.03 -30.65
CA ASP A 640 -12.70 19.48 -31.97
C ASP A 640 -14.20 19.11 -32.11
N TYR A 641 -14.85 18.66 -31.03
CA TYR A 641 -16.29 18.46 -30.99
C TYR A 641 -17.07 19.78 -31.08
N LEU A 642 -16.67 20.81 -30.33
CA LEU A 642 -17.31 22.14 -30.43
C LEU A 642 -17.19 22.73 -31.84
N ASP A 643 -16.09 22.48 -32.56
CA ASP A 643 -15.93 22.91 -33.95
C ASP A 643 -16.91 22.22 -34.92
N THR A 644 -17.50 21.07 -34.55
CA THR A 644 -18.54 20.43 -35.36
C THR A 644 -19.91 21.08 -35.22
N ARG A 645 -20.12 21.89 -34.18
CA ARG A 645 -21.40 22.51 -33.84
C ARG A 645 -21.69 23.72 -34.73
N THR A 646 -22.93 23.85 -35.19
CA THR A 646 -23.39 24.99 -36.01
C THR A 646 -24.09 26.06 -35.17
N ASP A 647 -24.54 25.69 -33.97
CA ASP A 647 -25.16 26.54 -32.96
C ASP A 647 -24.15 27.26 -32.05
N LEU A 648 -22.85 27.03 -32.26
CA LEU A 648 -21.75 27.68 -31.52
C LEU A 648 -20.91 28.56 -32.43
N LYS A 649 -20.39 29.66 -31.88
CA LYS A 649 -19.41 30.51 -32.55
C LYS A 649 -18.05 29.82 -32.59
N LYS A 650 -17.31 30.06 -33.65
CA LYS A 650 -15.98 29.48 -33.93
C LYS A 650 -14.90 30.55 -34.04
N ASP A 651 -15.09 31.67 -33.34
CA ASP A 651 -14.18 32.81 -33.26
C ASP A 651 -13.23 32.75 -32.05
N GLY A 652 -13.26 31.63 -31.33
CA GLY A 652 -12.44 31.34 -30.16
C GLY A 652 -13.29 30.85 -28.98
N TYR A 653 -12.65 30.16 -28.03
CA TYR A 653 -13.29 29.56 -26.87
C TYR A 653 -12.71 30.10 -25.55
N GLY A 654 -13.53 30.15 -24.51
CA GLY A 654 -13.04 30.31 -23.14
C GLY A 654 -12.60 28.98 -22.54
N ALA A 655 -11.70 29.00 -21.55
CA ALA A 655 -11.38 27.84 -20.72
C ALA A 655 -11.43 28.19 -19.22
N CYS A 656 -12.08 27.36 -18.40
CA CYS A 656 -12.08 27.54 -16.94
C CYS A 656 -12.07 26.25 -16.13
N GLY A 657 -11.68 26.38 -14.87
CA GLY A 657 -11.71 25.29 -13.93
C GLY A 657 -11.14 25.68 -12.57
N ASN A 658 -11.28 24.77 -11.60
CA ASN A 658 -10.78 24.95 -10.25
C ASN A 658 -9.88 23.79 -9.84
N SER A 659 -8.80 24.06 -9.08
CA SER A 659 -7.83 23.03 -8.64
C SER A 659 -7.19 22.35 -9.86
N GLY A 660 -7.15 21.01 -9.92
CA GLY A 660 -6.70 20.27 -11.11
C GLY A 660 -7.38 20.70 -12.42
N GLY A 661 -8.62 21.17 -12.38
CA GLY A 661 -9.33 21.69 -13.55
C GLY A 661 -8.80 23.05 -13.99
N GLY A 662 -8.31 23.85 -13.03
CA GLY A 662 -7.56 25.07 -13.32
C GLY A 662 -6.23 24.75 -13.99
N THR A 663 -5.54 23.71 -13.54
CA THR A 663 -4.33 23.17 -14.20
C THR A 663 -4.61 22.77 -15.64
N GLN A 664 -5.59 21.90 -15.87
CA GLN A 664 -5.91 21.38 -17.19
C GLN A 664 -6.38 22.49 -18.13
N SER A 665 -7.13 23.47 -17.62
CA SER A 665 -7.58 24.63 -18.41
C SER A 665 -6.44 25.51 -18.88
N ILE A 666 -5.45 25.82 -18.03
CA ILE A 666 -4.31 26.64 -18.44
C ILE A 666 -3.33 25.87 -19.32
N MET A 667 -3.20 24.56 -19.13
CA MET A 667 -2.41 23.71 -20.03
C MET A 667 -3.05 23.60 -21.41
N LEU A 668 -4.37 23.42 -21.50
CA LEU A 668 -5.10 23.49 -22.77
C LEU A 668 -4.85 24.84 -23.47
N ALA A 669 -4.99 25.94 -22.73
CA ALA A 669 -4.76 27.27 -23.25
C ALA A 669 -3.30 27.49 -23.73
N ALA A 670 -2.33 26.93 -23.02
CA ALA A 670 -0.93 26.97 -23.42
C ALA A 670 -0.63 26.20 -24.70
N LEU A 671 -1.45 25.19 -25.03
CA LEU A 671 -1.17 24.20 -26.07
C LEU A 671 -2.12 24.22 -27.27
N ASP A 672 -3.25 24.94 -27.21
CA ASP A 672 -4.23 25.09 -28.29
C ASP A 672 -4.63 26.55 -28.52
N ASP A 673 -4.42 27.07 -29.74
CA ASP A 673 -4.63 28.49 -30.07
C ASP A 673 -6.12 28.87 -30.16
N ARG A 674 -7.06 27.92 -30.11
CA ARG A 674 -8.49 28.23 -30.10
C ARG A 674 -8.95 28.84 -28.77
N ILE A 675 -8.17 28.76 -27.70
CA ILE A 675 -8.52 29.36 -26.40
C ILE A 675 -8.18 30.85 -26.41
N MET A 676 -9.19 31.71 -26.41
CA MET A 676 -9.04 33.18 -26.44
C MET A 676 -9.13 33.85 -25.06
N PHE A 677 -9.56 33.11 -24.02
CA PHE A 677 -9.62 33.61 -22.65
C PHE A 677 -9.56 32.46 -21.64
N THR A 678 -8.90 32.67 -20.50
CA THR A 678 -8.83 31.65 -19.44
C THR A 678 -9.14 32.22 -18.06
N ALA A 679 -9.97 31.53 -17.28
CA ALA A 679 -10.20 31.83 -15.87
C ALA A 679 -9.87 30.61 -15.01
N THR A 680 -8.78 30.67 -14.25
CA THR A 680 -8.28 29.53 -13.46
C THR A 680 -8.38 29.80 -11.97
N SER A 681 -8.93 28.86 -11.22
CA SER A 681 -9.12 28.97 -9.77
C SER A 681 -8.25 27.99 -8.99
N CYS A 682 -7.62 28.45 -7.91
CA CYS A 682 -6.93 27.62 -6.90
C CYS A 682 -5.83 26.69 -7.48
N TYR A 683 -4.94 27.22 -8.33
CA TYR A 683 -3.81 26.45 -8.89
C TYR A 683 -2.51 27.25 -9.03
N LEU A 684 -2.50 28.29 -9.87
CA LEU A 684 -1.27 28.99 -10.25
C LEU A 684 -0.56 29.63 -9.04
N SER A 685 0.69 29.21 -8.83
CA SER A 685 1.61 29.71 -7.79
C SER A 685 3.05 29.45 -8.23
N ASN A 686 4.01 30.26 -7.81
CA ASN A 686 5.42 29.96 -8.09
C ASN A 686 5.85 28.65 -7.40
N LEU A 687 6.81 27.93 -8.02
CA LEU A 687 7.17 26.60 -7.57
C LEU A 687 8.01 26.64 -6.29
N ARG A 688 8.78 27.71 -6.05
CA ARG A 688 9.55 27.90 -4.81
C ARG A 688 8.69 27.96 -3.55
N GLU A 689 7.61 28.74 -3.55
CA GLU A 689 6.70 28.81 -2.39
C GLU A 689 5.94 27.50 -2.26
N GLN A 690 5.48 26.92 -3.37
CA GLN A 690 4.75 25.65 -3.37
C GLN A 690 5.57 24.50 -2.77
N THR A 691 6.84 24.39 -3.16
CA THR A 691 7.76 23.37 -2.63
C THR A 691 8.07 23.57 -1.15
N MET A 692 8.20 24.81 -0.67
CA MET A 692 8.40 25.10 0.76
C MET A 692 7.17 24.83 1.63
N TRP A 693 5.97 25.06 1.09
CA TRP A 693 4.72 25.01 1.88
C TRP A 693 4.10 23.61 1.94
N ARG A 694 4.02 22.91 0.80
CA ARG A 694 3.27 21.63 0.72
C ARG A 694 3.87 20.61 -0.25
N LEU A 695 5.07 20.87 -0.78
CA LEU A 695 5.76 20.03 -1.76
C LEU A 695 4.99 19.92 -3.09
N LEU A 696 5.47 19.12 -4.04
CA LEU A 696 4.95 19.10 -5.42
C LEU A 696 3.61 18.33 -5.54
N ALA A 697 2.79 18.70 -6.53
CA ALA A 697 1.48 18.10 -6.80
C ALA A 697 1.54 16.71 -7.45
N ASP A 698 0.39 16.15 -7.85
CA ASP A 698 0.29 14.83 -8.50
C ASP A 698 0.66 14.87 -10.00
N CYS A 699 0.60 13.70 -10.67
CA CYS A 699 1.15 13.53 -12.01
C CYS A 699 0.50 14.39 -13.12
N GLU A 700 -0.73 14.88 -12.92
CA GLU A 700 -1.35 15.80 -13.89
C GLU A 700 -0.61 17.15 -13.96
N GLN A 701 0.13 17.50 -12.91
CA GLN A 701 0.82 18.79 -12.76
C GLN A 701 2.34 18.70 -12.94
N LEU A 702 2.89 17.48 -13.13
CA LEU A 702 4.33 17.25 -13.21
C LEU A 702 4.78 16.99 -14.64
N ILE A 703 5.59 17.90 -15.17
CA ILE A 703 6.19 17.80 -16.50
C ILE A 703 7.69 17.51 -16.35
N PHE A 704 8.19 16.50 -17.07
CA PHE A 704 9.61 16.17 -17.04
C PHE A 704 10.45 17.34 -17.53
N ALA A 705 11.56 17.65 -16.83
CA ALA A 705 12.49 18.73 -17.18
C ALA A 705 11.88 20.14 -17.26
N GLN A 706 10.69 20.36 -16.71
CA GLN A 706 9.99 21.66 -16.69
C GLN A 706 10.90 22.84 -16.32
N LEU A 707 11.54 22.78 -15.15
CA LEU A 707 12.42 23.84 -14.68
C LEU A 707 13.75 23.90 -15.45
N ALA A 708 14.27 22.74 -15.87
CA ALA A 708 15.52 22.68 -16.63
C ALA A 708 15.38 23.33 -18.03
N ASP A 709 14.19 23.27 -18.62
CA ASP A 709 13.88 23.90 -19.90
C ASP A 709 13.46 25.37 -19.76
N GLY A 710 13.43 25.91 -18.53
CA GLY A 710 13.20 27.33 -18.25
C GLY A 710 11.73 27.75 -18.21
N PHE A 711 10.80 26.85 -17.89
CA PHE A 711 9.40 27.20 -17.69
C PHE A 711 8.86 26.71 -16.35
N ASN A 712 8.14 27.56 -15.63
CA ASN A 712 7.43 27.24 -14.38
C ASN A 712 5.92 27.52 -14.56
N HIS A 713 5.15 27.55 -13.47
CA HIS A 713 3.71 27.83 -13.55
C HIS A 713 3.36 29.18 -14.19
N ALA A 714 4.21 30.20 -14.08
CA ALA A 714 3.98 31.49 -14.73
C ALA A 714 4.07 31.42 -16.26
N ALA A 715 4.71 30.37 -16.81
CA ALA A 715 4.83 30.20 -18.24
C ALA A 715 3.50 29.86 -18.91
N TYR A 716 2.59 29.08 -18.30
CA TYR A 716 1.38 28.62 -19.00
C TYR A 716 0.52 29.78 -19.53
N PRO A 717 0.24 30.85 -18.76
CA PRO A 717 -0.45 32.00 -19.31
C PRO A 717 0.31 32.72 -20.43
N PHE A 718 1.65 32.79 -20.34
CA PHE A 718 2.48 33.36 -21.40
C PHE A 718 2.45 32.51 -22.68
N LEU A 719 2.41 31.19 -22.54
CA LEU A 719 2.30 30.25 -23.66
C LEU A 719 0.95 30.35 -24.37
N ASN A 720 -0.12 30.65 -23.64
CA ASN A 720 -1.41 30.97 -24.25
C ASN A 720 -1.30 32.27 -25.07
N GLY A 721 -0.80 33.33 -24.44
CA GLY A 721 -0.65 34.65 -25.06
C GLY A 721 -1.96 35.45 -25.15
N ASN A 722 -3.08 34.87 -24.73
CA ASN A 722 -4.39 35.50 -24.62
C ASN A 722 -4.71 35.95 -23.19
N PRO A 723 -5.75 36.78 -22.97
CA PRO A 723 -6.08 37.25 -21.64
C PRO A 723 -6.40 36.14 -20.63
N VAL A 724 -5.94 36.32 -19.39
CA VAL A 724 -6.06 35.34 -18.31
C VAL A 724 -6.53 36.01 -17.02
N SER A 725 -7.37 35.31 -16.25
CA SER A 725 -7.74 35.69 -14.89
C SER A 725 -7.36 34.60 -13.90
N MET A 726 -6.62 34.99 -12.86
CA MET A 726 -6.26 34.14 -11.73
C MET A 726 -7.25 34.37 -10.58
N LEU A 727 -7.91 33.30 -10.16
CA LEU A 727 -8.85 33.26 -9.06
C LEU A 727 -8.22 32.47 -7.90
N ALA A 728 -8.25 33.02 -6.68
CA ALA A 728 -7.50 32.46 -5.56
C ALA A 728 -8.30 32.42 -4.25
N ARG A 729 -7.91 31.51 -3.36
CA ARG A 729 -8.40 31.41 -1.99
C ARG A 729 -7.28 31.84 -1.03
N ARG A 730 -7.61 32.61 0.01
CA ARG A 730 -6.58 33.20 0.91
C ARG A 730 -5.99 32.17 1.89
N ASP A 731 -6.78 31.18 2.29
CA ASP A 731 -6.37 30.13 3.23
C ASP A 731 -6.19 28.78 2.49
N ASP A 732 -5.80 28.87 1.22
CA ASP A 732 -5.64 27.72 0.33
C ASP A 732 -4.43 26.86 0.72
N MET A 733 -4.47 25.60 0.31
CA MET A 733 -3.31 24.73 0.25
C MET A 733 -2.27 25.15 -0.80
N ILE A 734 -2.70 25.89 -1.82
CA ILE A 734 -1.81 26.57 -2.77
C ILE A 734 -1.32 27.87 -2.10
N PRO A 735 0.00 28.10 -1.96
CA PRO A 735 0.48 29.24 -1.17
C PRO A 735 0.08 30.56 -1.83
N TYR A 736 -0.75 31.32 -1.12
CA TYR A 736 -1.29 32.59 -1.58
C TYR A 736 -0.17 33.62 -1.88
N SER A 737 0.93 33.57 -1.11
CA SER A 737 2.15 34.36 -1.37
C SER A 737 2.72 34.09 -2.77
N GLY A 738 2.85 32.82 -3.15
CA GLY A 738 3.33 32.42 -4.46
C GLY A 738 2.35 32.79 -5.58
N THR A 739 1.04 32.67 -5.34
CA THR A 739 0.01 33.12 -6.28
C THR A 739 0.09 34.63 -6.54
N LEU A 740 0.28 35.45 -5.49
CA LEU A 740 0.48 36.89 -5.62
C LEU A 740 1.79 37.26 -6.32
N ALA A 741 2.85 36.48 -6.13
CA ALA A 741 4.10 36.70 -6.85
C ALA A 741 3.94 36.44 -8.35
N THR A 742 3.30 35.33 -8.74
CA THR A 742 2.97 35.03 -10.14
C THR A 742 2.07 36.11 -10.75
N ALA A 743 1.06 36.57 -10.01
CA ALA A 743 0.19 37.68 -10.43
C ALA A 743 0.96 38.96 -10.79
N ARG A 744 1.92 39.35 -9.93
CA ARG A 744 2.76 40.53 -10.15
C ARG A 744 3.67 40.37 -11.37
N LEU A 745 4.21 39.17 -11.58
CA LEU A 745 5.02 38.86 -12.75
C LEU A 745 4.22 39.01 -14.04
N LEU A 746 3.02 38.41 -14.12
CA LEU A 746 2.13 38.54 -15.28
C LEU A 746 1.78 40.02 -15.56
N GLN A 747 1.50 40.79 -14.51
CA GLN A 747 1.20 42.22 -14.63
C GLN A 747 2.41 43.02 -15.15
N LYS A 748 3.61 42.73 -14.65
CA LYS A 748 4.86 43.39 -15.04
C LYS A 748 5.21 43.10 -16.50
N VAL A 749 5.22 41.83 -16.90
CA VAL A 749 5.48 41.41 -18.29
C VAL A 749 4.44 42.02 -19.22
N GLY A 750 3.16 42.03 -18.84
CA GLY A 750 2.09 42.67 -19.61
C GLY A 750 2.35 44.14 -19.92
N ARG A 751 2.78 44.93 -18.92
CA ARG A 751 3.17 46.32 -19.12
C ARG A 751 4.37 46.45 -20.07
N ASN A 752 5.40 45.62 -19.89
CA ASN A 752 6.60 45.65 -20.72
C ASN A 752 6.30 45.42 -22.21
N ILE A 753 5.34 44.55 -22.54
CA ILE A 753 4.96 44.24 -23.93
C ILE A 753 3.78 45.06 -24.45
N GLY A 754 3.34 46.08 -23.71
CA GLY A 754 2.23 46.97 -24.11
C GLY A 754 0.84 46.31 -24.09
N ARG A 755 0.64 45.25 -23.30
CA ARG A 755 -0.64 44.53 -23.14
C ARG A 755 -1.24 44.78 -21.75
N GLU A 756 -1.43 46.05 -21.40
CA GLU A 756 -2.10 46.41 -20.14
C GLU A 756 -3.54 45.86 -20.11
N GLY A 757 -3.93 45.19 -19.02
CA GLY A 757 -5.27 44.61 -18.87
C GLY A 757 -5.47 43.21 -19.45
N TRP A 758 -4.44 42.57 -20.00
CA TRP A 758 -4.49 41.14 -20.38
C TRP A 758 -4.57 40.17 -19.20
N TYR A 759 -4.36 40.67 -17.97
CA TYR A 759 -4.33 39.90 -16.74
C TYR A 759 -5.39 40.40 -15.74
N GLY A 760 -6.12 39.46 -15.11
CA GLY A 760 -7.04 39.71 -14.01
C GLY A 760 -6.68 38.92 -12.75
N PHE A 761 -6.98 39.47 -11.58
CA PHE A 761 -6.83 38.80 -10.29
C PHE A 761 -8.07 38.97 -9.42
N VAL A 762 -8.57 37.88 -8.85
CA VAL A 762 -9.67 37.91 -7.87
C VAL A 762 -9.37 36.92 -6.75
N ASP A 763 -9.62 37.33 -5.51
CA ASP A 763 -9.45 36.45 -4.35
C ASP A 763 -10.73 36.35 -3.50
N SER A 764 -10.83 35.28 -2.71
CA SER A 764 -11.91 35.05 -1.74
C SER A 764 -11.34 34.46 -0.43
N PRO A 765 -11.85 34.81 0.76
CA PRO A 765 -11.41 34.20 2.02
C PRO A 765 -11.81 32.73 2.12
N GLY A 766 -11.09 31.95 2.93
CA GLY A 766 -11.40 30.56 3.25
C GLY A 766 -10.50 29.53 2.55
N PRO A 767 -10.70 28.23 2.85
CA PRO A 767 -9.81 27.15 2.41
C PRO A 767 -9.98 26.81 0.93
N HIS A 768 -9.12 25.92 0.41
CA HIS A 768 -9.16 25.42 -0.97
C HIS A 768 -10.57 25.08 -1.47
N GLY A 769 -10.95 25.60 -2.65
CA GLY A 769 -12.19 25.22 -3.33
C GLY A 769 -12.83 26.31 -4.18
N TYR A 770 -13.83 25.90 -4.97
CA TYR A 770 -14.62 26.79 -5.83
C TYR A 770 -15.87 27.27 -5.09
N ASP A 771 -15.81 28.46 -4.49
CA ASP A 771 -16.97 29.06 -3.79
C ASP A 771 -17.88 29.84 -4.74
N GLU A 772 -19.02 30.31 -4.22
CA GLU A 772 -19.99 31.06 -5.02
C GLU A 772 -19.41 32.34 -5.61
N LYS A 773 -18.55 33.06 -4.87
CA LYS A 773 -17.90 34.29 -5.38
C LYS A 773 -17.04 33.99 -6.60
N LEU A 774 -16.19 32.97 -6.52
CA LEU A 774 -15.30 32.59 -7.61
C LEU A 774 -16.09 32.03 -8.80
N MET A 775 -17.10 31.18 -8.57
CA MET A 775 -17.95 30.64 -9.65
C MET A 775 -18.71 31.76 -10.40
N ARG A 776 -19.31 32.72 -9.68
CA ARG A 776 -19.94 33.90 -10.29
C ARG A 776 -18.96 34.74 -11.07
N THR A 777 -17.80 35.00 -10.48
CA THR A 777 -16.73 35.77 -11.12
C THR A 777 -16.31 35.11 -12.43
N THR A 778 -16.13 33.79 -12.46
CA THR A 778 -15.84 33.06 -13.70
C THR A 778 -16.91 33.28 -14.76
N ALA A 779 -18.20 33.14 -14.41
CA ALA A 779 -19.29 33.33 -15.37
C ALA A 779 -19.35 34.77 -15.92
N VAL A 780 -19.13 35.78 -15.06
CA VAL A 780 -19.05 37.19 -15.46
C VAL A 780 -17.88 37.41 -16.42
N LEU A 781 -16.71 36.85 -16.12
CA LEU A 781 -15.53 36.98 -16.97
C LEU A 781 -15.73 36.30 -18.34
N MET A 782 -16.34 35.12 -18.37
CA MET A 782 -16.67 34.44 -19.63
C MET A 782 -17.63 35.27 -20.49
N ALA A 783 -18.71 35.80 -19.89
CA ALA A 783 -19.64 36.68 -20.60
C ALA A 783 -18.98 37.97 -21.09
N LYS A 784 -18.08 38.56 -20.29
CA LYS A 784 -17.33 39.77 -20.67
C LYS A 784 -16.43 39.50 -21.87
N HIS A 785 -15.61 38.45 -21.82
CA HIS A 785 -14.57 38.22 -22.81
C HIS A 785 -15.06 37.54 -24.09
N LEU A 786 -16.11 36.72 -24.03
CA LEU A 786 -16.60 35.98 -25.21
C LEU A 786 -17.82 36.64 -25.88
N ARG A 787 -18.62 37.41 -25.14
CA ARG A 787 -19.81 38.10 -25.65
C ARG A 787 -19.66 39.62 -25.73
N GLY A 788 -18.67 40.20 -25.05
CA GLY A 788 -18.48 41.66 -24.98
C GLY A 788 -19.44 42.39 -24.03
N ALA A 789 -20.07 41.67 -23.08
CA ALA A 789 -21.03 42.27 -22.15
C ALA A 789 -20.31 43.05 -21.04
N GLN A 790 -20.44 44.38 -20.99
CA GLN A 790 -19.89 45.20 -19.90
C GLN A 790 -20.82 45.30 -18.66
N ALA A 791 -22.13 45.02 -18.77
CA ALA A 791 -23.09 45.40 -17.72
C ALA A 791 -24.34 44.50 -17.55
N LEU A 792 -24.44 43.34 -18.19
CA LEU A 792 -25.64 42.48 -18.08
C LEU A 792 -25.25 41.09 -17.59
N PHE A 793 -25.11 40.99 -16.27
CA PHE A 793 -25.29 39.74 -15.55
C PHE A 793 -26.66 39.84 -14.88
N ASP A 794 -27.68 39.26 -15.49
CA ASP A 794 -28.96 39.11 -14.80
C ASP A 794 -28.70 38.09 -13.69
N GLU A 795 -28.59 38.57 -12.46
CA GLU A 795 -28.54 37.72 -11.28
C GLU A 795 -29.91 37.04 -11.15
N PRO A 796 -30.04 35.72 -11.37
CA PRO A 796 -31.27 35.06 -10.96
C PRO A 796 -31.40 35.23 -9.43
N GLU A 797 -32.62 35.52 -8.94
CA GLU A 797 -32.92 35.53 -7.50
C GLU A 797 -32.34 34.27 -6.85
N PHE A 798 -31.35 34.46 -5.98
CA PHE A 798 -30.71 33.37 -5.28
C PHE A 798 -31.35 33.25 -3.91
N ASP A 799 -32.20 32.24 -3.77
CA ASP A 799 -32.66 31.78 -2.49
C ASP A 799 -31.52 30.99 -1.82
N GLU A 800 -30.75 31.66 -0.95
CA GLU A 800 -29.64 31.07 -0.18
C GLU A 800 -30.08 29.84 0.63
N THR A 801 -31.38 29.69 0.89
CA THR A 801 -31.96 28.57 1.63
C THR A 801 -32.18 27.31 0.78
N LYS A 802 -32.12 27.41 -0.56
CA LYS A 802 -32.39 26.29 -1.49
C LYS A 802 -31.18 25.68 -2.18
N GLN A 803 -30.04 26.38 -2.25
CA GLN A 803 -28.80 25.90 -2.92
C GLN A 803 -29.07 25.12 -4.23
N ASP A 804 -29.65 25.77 -5.24
CA ASP A 804 -29.88 25.15 -6.56
C ASP A 804 -28.58 25.10 -7.39
N PHE A 805 -27.94 23.94 -7.39
CA PHE A 805 -26.69 23.64 -8.11
C PHE A 805 -26.91 23.04 -9.51
N GLY A 806 -28.17 22.95 -9.98
CA GLY A 806 -28.51 22.27 -11.22
C GLY A 806 -29.18 20.90 -11.00
N PRO A 807 -29.39 20.12 -12.08
CA PRO A 807 -30.04 18.81 -12.03
C PRO A 807 -29.43 17.80 -11.06
N ASP A 808 -30.21 16.77 -10.71
CA ASP A 808 -29.68 15.61 -10.00
C ASP A 808 -28.59 14.92 -10.84
N ALA A 809 -27.51 14.49 -10.19
CA ALA A 809 -26.36 13.92 -10.86
C ALA A 809 -26.71 12.70 -11.74
N LYS A 810 -27.72 11.89 -11.35
CA LYS A 810 -28.14 10.72 -12.14
C LYS A 810 -28.88 11.09 -13.41
N GLU A 811 -29.56 12.23 -13.45
CA GLU A 811 -30.24 12.73 -14.66
C GLU A 811 -29.23 13.05 -15.77
N LEU A 812 -28.03 13.47 -15.35
CA LEU A 812 -26.91 13.88 -16.21
C LEU A 812 -25.95 12.73 -16.57
N PHE A 813 -26.23 11.50 -16.18
CA PHE A 813 -25.45 10.35 -16.63
C PHE A 813 -25.58 10.18 -18.15
N ILE A 814 -24.43 10.02 -18.80
CA ILE A 814 -24.28 9.78 -20.23
C ILE A 814 -24.40 8.28 -20.50
N VAL A 815 -23.75 7.48 -19.66
CA VAL A 815 -23.85 6.02 -19.66
C VAL A 815 -24.83 5.59 -18.55
N PRO A 816 -25.76 4.65 -18.77
CA PRO A 816 -26.83 4.34 -17.81
C PRO A 816 -26.34 3.95 -16.40
N ASP A 817 -25.18 3.30 -16.29
CA ASP A 817 -24.55 2.90 -15.03
C ASP A 817 -23.48 3.90 -14.54
N GLY A 818 -23.29 5.00 -15.27
CA GLY A 818 -22.33 6.06 -14.97
C GLY A 818 -20.87 5.65 -15.19
N ARG A 819 -20.59 4.65 -16.04
CA ARG A 819 -19.24 4.12 -16.27
C ARG A 819 -18.99 3.84 -17.75
N VAL A 820 -18.07 4.55 -18.39
CA VAL A 820 -17.72 4.31 -19.80
C VAL A 820 -17.18 2.90 -20.09
N GLN A 821 -16.72 2.21 -19.06
CA GLN A 821 -16.21 0.85 -19.16
C GLN A 821 -17.29 -0.18 -19.55
N SER A 822 -18.58 0.14 -19.36
CA SER A 822 -19.70 -0.71 -19.81
C SER A 822 -19.98 -0.58 -21.32
N LEU A 823 -19.37 0.41 -21.98
CA LEU A 823 -19.54 0.62 -23.42
C LEU A 823 -18.76 -0.41 -24.24
N LYS A 824 -19.41 -0.94 -25.28
CA LYS A 824 -18.79 -1.85 -26.24
C LYS A 824 -17.61 -1.16 -26.93
N GLY A 825 -16.44 -1.81 -26.91
CA GLY A 825 -15.23 -1.30 -27.54
C GLY A 825 -14.39 -0.37 -26.65
N PHE A 826 -14.74 -0.22 -25.36
CA PHE A 826 -13.95 0.57 -24.42
C PHE A 826 -12.48 0.08 -24.36
N LYS A 827 -11.55 1.04 -24.47
CA LYS A 827 -10.12 0.89 -24.19
C LYS A 827 -9.73 1.86 -23.07
N SER A 828 -9.12 1.33 -22.02
CA SER A 828 -8.57 2.14 -20.91
C SER A 828 -7.25 2.79 -21.30
N PHE A 829 -6.80 3.77 -20.52
CA PHE A 829 -5.48 4.37 -20.63
C PHE A 829 -4.38 3.33 -20.47
N TYR A 830 -4.56 2.39 -19.53
CA TYR A 830 -3.63 1.27 -19.35
C TYR A 830 -3.58 0.34 -20.56
N SER A 831 -4.66 0.19 -21.32
CA SER A 831 -4.66 -0.59 -22.55
C SER A 831 -3.72 0.05 -23.58
N TYR A 832 -3.76 1.37 -23.73
CA TYR A 832 -2.84 2.11 -24.60
C TYR A 832 -1.39 2.02 -24.11
N LEU A 833 -1.14 2.18 -22.80
CA LEU A 833 0.20 2.01 -22.24
C LEU A 833 0.75 0.60 -22.46
N ASN A 834 -0.10 -0.44 -22.40
CA ASN A 834 0.32 -1.81 -22.67
C ASN A 834 0.63 -2.04 -24.16
N ASP A 835 -0.17 -1.47 -25.07
CA ASP A 835 0.10 -1.51 -26.51
C ASP A 835 1.48 -0.86 -26.82
N GLU A 836 1.74 0.33 -26.26
CA GLU A 836 3.04 1.03 -26.38
C GLU A 836 4.19 0.26 -25.72
N LEU A 837 3.95 -0.36 -24.57
CA LEU A 837 4.93 -1.20 -23.88
C LEU A 837 5.34 -2.41 -24.73
N ASP A 838 4.39 -3.07 -25.37
CA ASP A 838 4.66 -4.23 -26.23
C ASP A 838 5.51 -3.82 -27.45
N GLU A 839 5.24 -2.64 -28.04
CA GLU A 839 6.06 -2.05 -29.10
C GLU A 839 7.48 -1.73 -28.61
N ALA A 840 7.60 -1.09 -27.44
CA ALA A 840 8.89 -0.76 -26.83
C ALA A 840 9.73 -2.00 -26.53
N ILE A 841 9.10 -3.07 -26.01
CA ILE A 841 9.74 -4.38 -25.78
C ILE A 841 10.25 -4.95 -27.10
N ALA A 842 9.45 -4.92 -28.17
CA ALA A 842 9.88 -5.40 -29.47
C ALA A 842 11.09 -4.62 -30.01
N ALA A 843 11.07 -3.29 -29.88
CA ALA A 843 12.14 -2.42 -30.38
C ALA A 843 13.48 -2.60 -29.62
N ARG A 844 13.45 -2.69 -28.29
CA ARG A 844 14.67 -2.70 -27.45
C ARG A 844 15.43 -4.02 -27.40
N ARG A 845 14.81 -5.14 -27.83
CA ARG A 845 15.47 -6.48 -27.92
C ARG A 845 16.72 -6.48 -28.81
N SER A 846 16.83 -5.55 -29.75
CA SER A 846 17.92 -5.48 -30.73
C SER A 846 19.13 -4.64 -30.29
N LEU A 847 19.07 -3.95 -29.14
CA LEU A 847 20.10 -3.00 -28.73
C LEU A 847 21.35 -3.71 -28.18
N SER A 848 22.52 -3.34 -28.72
CA SER A 848 23.81 -3.82 -28.21
C SER A 848 24.07 -3.33 -26.78
N ARG A 849 24.91 -4.07 -26.03
CA ARG A 849 25.31 -3.69 -24.67
C ARG A 849 25.98 -2.32 -24.60
N GLU A 850 26.84 -1.99 -25.56
CA GLU A 850 27.52 -0.69 -25.60
C GLU A 850 26.53 0.45 -25.86
N THR A 851 25.58 0.25 -26.78
CA THR A 851 24.50 1.20 -27.04
C THR A 851 23.65 1.39 -25.79
N ARG A 852 23.30 0.30 -25.10
CA ARG A 852 22.51 0.35 -23.86
C ARG A 852 23.25 1.12 -22.75
N ALA A 853 24.55 0.92 -22.57
CA ALA A 853 25.35 1.66 -21.59
C ALA A 853 25.34 3.18 -21.85
N LYS A 854 25.49 3.60 -23.12
CA LYS A 854 25.41 5.03 -23.52
C LYS A 854 24.02 5.61 -23.24
N LEU A 855 22.97 4.85 -23.54
CA LEU A 855 21.58 5.23 -23.29
C LEU A 855 21.28 5.34 -21.79
N VAL A 856 21.69 4.37 -20.98
CA VAL A 856 21.51 4.38 -19.51
C VAL A 856 22.10 5.64 -18.90
N ARG A 857 23.33 6.02 -19.28
CA ARG A 857 23.95 7.25 -18.78
C ARG A 857 23.17 8.50 -19.15
N LYS A 858 22.76 8.60 -20.42
CA LYS A 858 22.06 9.77 -20.95
C LYS A 858 20.66 9.93 -20.34
N ILE A 859 19.87 8.86 -20.35
CA ILE A 859 18.45 8.90 -19.99
C ILE A 859 18.26 9.00 -18.48
N ALA A 860 19.09 8.30 -17.69
CA ALA A 860 19.00 8.41 -16.23
C ALA A 860 19.67 9.68 -15.68
N ASP A 861 20.39 10.46 -16.49
CA ASP A 861 21.20 11.62 -16.04
C ASP A 861 22.27 11.19 -15.01
N ILE A 862 23.10 10.21 -15.39
CA ILE A 862 24.18 9.70 -14.54
C ILE A 862 25.42 10.57 -14.74
N ASP A 863 25.72 11.39 -13.74
CA ASP A 863 26.92 12.20 -13.68
C ASP A 863 27.88 11.65 -12.63
N GLU A 864 29.10 11.37 -13.08
CA GLU A 864 30.18 10.73 -12.32
C GLU A 864 31.20 11.73 -11.75
N SER A 865 31.11 13.00 -12.13
CA SER A 865 32.00 14.08 -11.64
C SER A 865 31.68 14.50 -10.19
N ARG A 866 30.73 13.79 -9.57
CA ARG A 866 30.05 14.20 -8.34
C ARG A 866 30.67 13.66 -7.06
N VAL A 867 31.91 13.19 -6.99
CA VAL A 867 32.57 12.93 -5.70
C VAL A 867 33.86 13.75 -5.63
N GLY A 868 33.85 14.71 -4.73
CA GLY A 868 34.94 15.61 -4.38
C GLY A 868 35.72 15.15 -3.15
N GLU A 869 36.10 16.10 -2.31
CA GLU A 869 37.00 15.86 -1.18
C GLU A 869 36.39 14.90 -0.14
N ARG A 870 37.23 13.98 0.34
CA ARG A 870 36.90 13.04 1.40
C ARG A 870 37.33 13.62 2.74
N THR A 871 36.36 14.08 3.53
CA THR A 871 36.60 14.57 4.90
C THR A 871 36.37 13.46 5.92
N ILE A 872 37.36 13.18 6.76
CA ILE A 872 37.22 12.24 7.88
C ILE A 872 36.52 12.95 9.04
N VAL A 873 35.37 12.41 9.47
CA VAL A 873 34.63 12.89 10.65
C VAL A 873 35.14 12.22 11.91
N SER A 874 35.35 10.90 11.86
CA SER A 874 35.90 10.14 12.98
C SER A 874 36.54 8.85 12.52
N GLU A 875 37.52 8.37 13.28
CA GLU A 875 38.10 7.04 13.13
C GLU A 875 38.07 6.28 14.46
N SER A 876 37.82 4.99 14.37
CA SER A 876 37.90 4.05 15.48
C SER A 876 38.34 2.67 14.99
N GLN A 877 38.51 1.72 15.90
CA GLN A 877 38.91 0.36 15.58
C GLN A 877 38.03 -0.63 16.34
N LEU A 878 37.57 -1.66 15.65
CA LEU A 878 36.87 -2.81 16.23
C LEU A 878 37.84 -3.74 16.96
N ALA A 879 37.31 -4.55 17.88
CA ALA A 879 38.09 -5.53 18.62
C ALA A 879 38.82 -6.56 17.75
N ASP A 880 38.37 -6.79 16.51
CA ASP A 880 39.00 -7.69 15.53
C ASP A 880 40.09 -7.00 14.68
N GLY A 881 40.43 -5.74 14.99
CA GLY A 881 41.43 -4.96 14.27
C GLY A 881 40.89 -4.22 13.05
N THR A 882 39.61 -4.37 12.70
CA THR A 882 38.98 -3.63 11.60
C THR A 882 38.96 -2.14 11.89
N ARG A 883 39.57 -1.34 11.02
CA ARG A 883 39.48 0.12 11.09
C ARG A 883 38.12 0.58 10.62
N VAL A 884 37.48 1.43 11.41
CA VAL A 884 36.19 2.06 11.11
C VAL A 884 36.46 3.53 10.85
N THR A 885 36.18 3.99 9.64
CA THR A 885 36.27 5.41 9.29
C THR A 885 34.89 5.92 8.89
N ARG A 886 34.46 6.99 9.56
CA ARG A 886 33.27 7.75 9.17
C ARG A 886 33.75 8.92 8.33
N ALA A 887 33.43 8.90 7.05
CA ALA A 887 33.85 9.92 6.11
C ALA A 887 32.62 10.59 5.49
N VAL A 888 32.78 11.86 5.15
CA VAL A 888 31.84 12.59 4.31
C VAL A 888 32.56 12.85 3.00
N TYR A 889 31.91 12.45 1.91
CA TYR A 889 32.33 12.75 0.57
C TYR A 889 31.51 13.93 0.08
N ASP A 890 32.18 15.02 -0.27
CA ASP A 890 31.49 16.12 -0.92
C ASP A 890 31.04 15.67 -2.30
N ILE A 891 29.81 16.00 -2.64
CA ILE A 891 29.17 15.64 -3.89
C ILE A 891 28.91 16.94 -4.67
N SER A 892 28.84 16.86 -5.99
CA SER A 892 28.50 18.03 -6.81
C SER A 892 27.20 18.69 -6.31
N ASP A 893 27.07 19.99 -6.58
CA ASP A 893 25.94 20.83 -6.17
C ASP A 893 25.86 21.07 -4.65
N GLY A 894 26.94 20.88 -3.88
CA GLY A 894 26.98 21.14 -2.44
C GLY A 894 26.34 20.05 -1.57
N TYR A 895 26.05 18.89 -2.17
CA TYR A 895 25.50 17.74 -1.47
C TYR A 895 26.61 16.99 -0.71
N ARG A 896 26.30 16.35 0.42
CA ARG A 896 27.30 15.66 1.24
C ARG A 896 26.86 14.24 1.53
N MET A 897 27.61 13.25 1.03
CA MET A 897 27.32 11.84 1.19
C MET A 897 28.14 11.26 2.35
N PRO A 898 27.50 10.85 3.46
CA PRO A 898 28.21 10.15 4.50
C PRO A 898 28.47 8.70 4.06
N VAL A 899 29.60 8.16 4.48
CA VAL A 899 30.01 6.77 4.24
C VAL A 899 30.65 6.21 5.51
N VAL A 900 30.23 5.02 5.95
CA VAL A 900 31.03 4.21 6.89
C VAL A 900 31.92 3.27 6.10
N GLU A 901 33.22 3.38 6.33
CA GLU A 901 34.23 2.51 5.76
C GLU A 901 34.69 1.53 6.82
N LEU A 902 34.61 0.24 6.53
CA LEU A 902 35.11 -0.84 7.38
C LEU A 902 36.26 -1.51 6.64
N VAL A 903 37.48 -1.36 7.16
CA VAL A 903 38.70 -1.87 6.51
C VAL A 903 39.41 -2.83 7.45
N PRO A 904 39.18 -4.15 7.31
CA PRO A 904 39.93 -5.18 8.02
C PRO A 904 41.43 -5.12 7.69
N GLN A 905 42.27 -5.60 8.60
CA GLN A 905 43.68 -5.79 8.30
C GLN A 905 43.85 -6.81 7.16
N GLY A 906 44.68 -6.50 6.15
CA GLY A 906 44.89 -7.37 5.00
C GLY A 906 43.84 -7.24 3.89
N ALA A 907 42.89 -6.30 4.01
CA ALA A 907 41.81 -6.10 3.05
C ALA A 907 42.30 -5.76 1.63
N GLU A 908 43.52 -5.23 1.46
CA GLU A 908 44.16 -4.97 0.16
C GLU A 908 44.34 -6.22 -0.71
N ARG A 909 44.35 -7.40 -0.09
CA ARG A 909 44.40 -8.69 -0.81
C ARG A 909 43.04 -9.10 -1.36
N TYR A 910 41.96 -8.53 -0.84
CA TYR A 910 40.60 -8.89 -1.21
C TYR A 910 39.96 -7.83 -2.09
N GLN A 911 38.94 -8.25 -2.83
CA GLN A 911 38.14 -7.33 -3.62
C GLN A 911 37.33 -6.42 -2.69
N PRO A 912 37.33 -5.08 -2.86
CA PRO A 912 36.48 -4.21 -2.05
C PRO A 912 34.99 -4.46 -2.35
N LEU A 913 34.14 -4.04 -1.42
CA LEU A 913 32.69 -4.16 -1.47
C LEU A 913 32.04 -2.79 -1.24
N VAL A 914 31.09 -2.42 -2.10
CA VAL A 914 30.16 -1.32 -1.85
C VAL A 914 28.83 -1.94 -1.41
N LEU A 915 28.37 -1.61 -0.20
CA LEU A 915 27.14 -2.14 0.39
C LEU A 915 26.13 -1.00 0.55
N ALA A 916 25.16 -0.90 -0.36
CA ALA A 916 24.15 0.16 -0.36
C ALA A 916 22.77 -0.39 0.03
N ILE A 917 22.18 0.14 1.09
CA ILE A 917 21.02 -0.45 1.76
C ILE A 917 19.89 0.57 1.87
N ASP A 918 18.68 0.12 1.58
CA ASP A 918 17.48 0.97 1.48
C ASP A 918 17.08 1.59 2.83
N GLU A 919 17.13 0.77 3.88
CA GLU A 919 17.01 1.23 5.27
C GLU A 919 18.38 1.68 5.77
N ALA A 920 18.42 2.66 6.68
CA ALA A 920 19.67 3.11 7.29
C ALA A 920 20.59 1.95 7.72
N ARG A 921 21.88 2.23 7.89
CA ARG A 921 22.95 1.25 8.22
C ARG A 921 22.66 0.34 9.43
N THR A 922 21.64 0.65 10.21
CA THR A 922 21.24 0.01 11.47
C THR A 922 20.95 -1.49 11.35
N ASN A 923 20.53 -1.97 10.19
CA ASN A 923 20.13 -3.37 9.99
C ASN A 923 21.15 -4.23 9.24
N CYS A 924 22.36 -3.74 8.96
CA CYS A 924 23.30 -4.43 8.06
C CYS A 924 24.49 -5.14 8.71
N ALA A 925 24.56 -5.19 10.04
CA ALA A 925 25.68 -5.79 10.77
C ALA A 925 25.98 -7.25 10.36
N GLU A 926 24.95 -8.03 10.03
CA GLU A 926 25.10 -9.42 9.58
C GLU A 926 25.70 -9.51 8.17
N LEU A 927 25.25 -8.65 7.23
CA LEU A 927 25.80 -8.57 5.87
C LEU A 927 27.27 -8.12 5.88
N VAL A 928 27.57 -7.14 6.72
CA VAL A 928 28.94 -6.66 6.95
C VAL A 928 29.83 -7.81 7.44
N ARG A 929 29.36 -8.58 8.43
CA ARG A 929 30.12 -9.71 8.97
C ARG A 929 30.31 -10.84 7.97
N ALA A 930 29.28 -11.19 7.21
CA ALA A 930 29.35 -12.22 6.15
C ALA A 930 30.42 -11.90 5.09
N ASN A 931 30.78 -10.62 4.93
CA ASN A 931 31.77 -10.14 3.97
C ASN A 931 33.12 -9.73 4.61
N GLY A 932 33.34 -10.04 5.89
CA GLY A 932 34.33 -9.41 6.79
C GLY A 932 35.83 -9.50 6.47
N LYS A 933 36.24 -10.08 5.33
CA LYS A 933 37.64 -10.03 4.85
C LYS A 933 37.89 -8.87 3.86
N ARG A 934 36.83 -8.24 3.39
CA ARG A 934 36.86 -7.22 2.34
C ARG A 934 36.85 -5.83 2.98
N ALA A 935 37.43 -4.84 2.31
CA ALA A 935 37.12 -3.45 2.62
C ALA A 935 35.67 -3.18 2.20
N ILE A 936 34.83 -2.66 3.10
CA ILE A 936 33.41 -2.42 2.88
C ILE A 936 33.13 -0.92 2.99
N PHE A 937 32.48 -0.36 1.98
CA PHE A 937 32.01 1.02 1.94
C PHE A 937 30.48 1.01 2.02
N ILE A 938 29.93 1.69 3.02
CA ILE A 938 28.48 1.69 3.31
C ILE A 938 27.97 3.14 3.18
N PRO A 939 27.60 3.59 1.97
CA PRO A 939 27.08 4.93 1.77
C PRO A 939 25.62 5.05 2.25
N ASP A 940 25.26 6.22 2.76
CA ASP A 940 23.85 6.62 2.71
C ASP A 940 23.67 7.45 1.44
N LEU A 941 23.07 6.85 0.42
CA LEU A 941 22.85 7.48 -0.88
C LEU A 941 21.81 8.60 -0.79
N CYS A 942 21.66 9.36 -1.88
CA CYS A 942 20.73 10.46 -1.91
C CYS A 942 19.32 10.06 -1.45
N ALA A 943 18.73 10.84 -0.55
CA ALA A 943 17.43 10.59 0.08
C ALA A 943 17.32 9.29 0.91
N CYS A 944 18.46 8.72 1.36
CA CYS A 944 18.53 7.55 2.24
C CYS A 944 19.25 7.87 3.55
N GLY A 945 19.06 6.98 4.54
CA GLY A 945 19.85 6.95 5.78
C GLY A 945 19.92 8.29 6.51
N GLU A 946 21.14 8.69 6.87
CA GLU A 946 21.40 9.93 7.62
C GLU A 946 21.04 11.20 6.85
N ILE A 947 20.99 11.19 5.53
CA ILE A 947 20.65 12.37 4.75
C ILE A 947 19.14 12.66 4.87
N GLY A 948 18.35 11.60 5.10
CA GLY A 948 16.89 11.67 5.19
C GLY A 948 16.26 12.03 3.85
N ALA A 949 14.94 12.23 3.84
CA ALA A 949 14.20 12.64 2.66
C ALA A 949 13.18 13.74 3.01
N ALA A 950 12.71 14.49 2.01
CA ALA A 950 11.67 15.49 2.19
C ALA A 950 10.33 14.77 2.44
N ARG A 951 9.83 14.81 3.68
CA ARG A 951 8.62 14.06 4.08
C ARG A 951 7.36 14.62 3.44
N HIS A 952 6.56 13.73 2.86
CA HIS A 952 5.43 14.04 1.98
C HIS A 952 4.06 14.20 2.68
N TYR A 953 3.12 14.84 1.98
CA TYR A 953 1.72 15.07 2.35
C TYR A 953 0.71 14.13 1.62
N TYR A 954 1.06 13.49 0.50
CA TYR A 954 0.15 12.62 -0.28
C TYR A 954 0.63 11.19 -0.50
N VAL A 955 0.09 10.22 0.23
CA VAL A 955 0.06 8.79 -0.17
C VAL A 955 1.40 8.18 -0.64
N SER A 956 2.57 8.67 -0.20
CA SER A 956 3.83 8.01 -0.54
C SER A 956 4.01 6.80 0.37
N ARG A 957 4.42 5.68 -0.23
CA ARG A 957 4.83 4.48 0.52
C ARG A 957 6.23 4.67 1.11
N HIS A 958 6.96 5.65 0.60
CA HIS A 958 8.36 5.92 0.91
C HIS A 958 8.65 7.41 1.08
N ASP A 959 9.60 7.74 1.96
CA ASP A 959 9.95 9.13 2.29
C ASP A 959 10.69 9.86 1.14
N ASP A 960 11.25 9.16 0.13
CA ASP A 960 12.12 9.71 -0.92
C ASP A 960 11.43 10.09 -2.25
N GLU A 961 10.13 9.85 -2.38
CA GLU A 961 9.38 10.15 -3.62
C GLU A 961 9.38 11.65 -3.96
N GLU A 962 9.37 12.53 -2.98
CA GLU A 962 9.41 13.99 -3.23
C GLU A 962 10.75 14.46 -3.78
N THR A 963 11.83 13.85 -3.30
CA THR A 963 13.16 14.13 -3.87
C THR A 963 13.20 13.69 -5.33
N ALA A 964 12.57 12.55 -5.65
CA ALA A 964 12.46 12.09 -7.02
C ALA A 964 11.61 13.01 -7.91
N LYS A 965 10.47 13.54 -7.42
CA LYS A 965 9.66 14.51 -8.17
C LYS A 965 10.38 15.84 -8.41
N MET A 966 11.11 16.34 -7.41
CA MET A 966 11.91 17.56 -7.56
C MET A 966 13.03 17.36 -8.59
N LEU A 967 13.70 16.20 -8.58
CA LEU A 967 14.67 15.85 -9.63
C LEU A 967 14.00 15.70 -11.01
N TYR A 968 12.80 15.12 -11.07
CA TYR A 968 12.04 14.91 -12.30
C TYR A 968 11.74 16.23 -13.03
N ILE A 969 11.25 17.25 -12.32
CA ILE A 969 11.01 18.57 -12.93
C ILE A 969 12.31 19.33 -13.28
N MET A 970 13.44 18.96 -12.67
CA MET A 970 14.77 19.44 -13.02
C MET A 970 15.44 18.60 -14.13
N GLY A 971 14.72 17.65 -14.74
CA GLY A 971 15.21 16.84 -15.87
C GLY A 971 16.17 15.72 -15.48
N SER A 972 16.17 15.30 -14.22
CA SER A 972 17.04 14.26 -13.69
C SER A 972 16.21 13.16 -13.01
N SER A 973 16.86 12.07 -12.58
CA SER A 973 16.21 10.98 -11.84
C SER A 973 16.95 10.71 -10.54
N LEU A 974 16.20 10.31 -9.50
CA LEU A 974 16.83 9.86 -8.26
C LEU A 974 17.68 8.60 -8.47
N VAL A 975 17.27 7.74 -9.41
CA VAL A 975 18.03 6.57 -9.85
C VAL A 975 19.40 6.97 -10.39
N GLY A 976 19.46 7.94 -11.31
CA GLY A 976 20.72 8.39 -11.91
C GLY A 976 21.64 9.08 -10.92
N ARG A 977 21.09 9.91 -10.01
CA ARG A 977 21.86 10.52 -8.92
C ARG A 977 22.50 9.46 -8.03
N ARG A 978 21.73 8.48 -7.57
CA ARG A 978 22.22 7.36 -6.74
C ARG A 978 23.21 6.47 -7.50
N ALA A 979 23.00 6.26 -8.80
CA ALA A 979 23.93 5.50 -9.64
C ALA A 979 25.28 6.22 -9.79
N GLY A 980 25.28 7.55 -9.97
CA GLY A 980 26.50 8.37 -10.00
C GLY A 980 27.29 8.30 -8.69
N GLU A 981 26.60 8.39 -7.54
CA GLU A 981 27.20 8.22 -6.21
C GLU A 981 27.88 6.84 -6.05
N LEU A 982 27.21 5.77 -6.50
CA LEU A 982 27.78 4.41 -6.48
C LEU A 982 28.99 4.26 -7.39
N ILE A 983 28.95 4.79 -8.62
CA ILE A 983 30.08 4.78 -9.55
C ILE A 983 31.28 5.47 -8.93
N ALA A 984 31.08 6.66 -8.40
CA ALA A 984 32.16 7.48 -7.88
C ALA A 984 32.79 6.85 -6.62
N LEU A 985 31.96 6.29 -5.72
CA LEU A 985 32.46 5.49 -4.59
C LEU A 985 33.18 4.23 -5.05
N GLY A 986 32.72 3.59 -6.13
CA GLY A 986 33.38 2.45 -6.74
C GLY A 986 34.76 2.79 -7.32
N LYS A 987 34.89 3.95 -7.98
CA LYS A 987 36.18 4.49 -8.46
C LYS A 987 37.12 4.77 -7.30
N GLU A 988 36.63 5.34 -6.21
CA GLU A 988 37.42 5.58 -5.00
C GLU A 988 37.89 4.28 -4.34
N ALA A 989 37.01 3.28 -4.21
CA ALA A 989 37.37 1.97 -3.71
C ALA A 989 38.44 1.30 -4.59
N LYS A 990 38.30 1.38 -5.93
CA LYS A 990 39.31 0.89 -6.87
C LYS A 990 40.65 1.61 -6.71
N ARG A 991 40.63 2.94 -6.60
CA ARG A 991 41.84 3.77 -6.43
C ARG A 991 42.60 3.39 -5.16
N ARG A 992 41.89 3.17 -4.05
CA ARG A 992 42.49 2.83 -2.75
C ARG A 992 42.99 1.39 -2.65
N PHE A 993 42.32 0.43 -3.28
CA PHE A 993 42.60 -0.99 -3.11
C PHE A 993 43.15 -1.69 -4.36
N GLY A 994 43.32 -0.96 -5.47
CA GLY A 994 43.87 -1.47 -6.74
C GLY A 994 42.96 -2.50 -7.45
N LYS A 995 41.75 -2.75 -6.93
CA LYS A 995 40.83 -3.78 -7.41
C LYS A 995 39.43 -3.21 -7.60
N ASN A 996 38.79 -3.58 -8.69
CA ASN A 996 37.40 -3.27 -8.97
C ASN A 996 36.46 -3.86 -7.88
N PRO A 997 35.52 -3.07 -7.31
CA PRO A 997 34.61 -3.54 -6.27
C PRO A 997 33.47 -4.43 -6.78
N THR A 998 32.86 -5.18 -5.86
CA THR A 998 31.49 -5.75 -6.01
C THR A 998 30.50 -4.79 -5.37
N VAL A 999 29.24 -4.80 -5.82
CA VAL A 999 28.15 -4.06 -5.16
C VAL A 999 27.12 -5.02 -4.55
N VAL A 1000 26.71 -4.80 -3.31
CA VAL A 1000 25.60 -5.55 -2.68
C VAL A 1000 24.54 -4.54 -2.32
N THR A 1001 23.29 -4.82 -2.69
CA THR A 1001 22.16 -3.92 -2.38
C THR A 1001 20.95 -4.65 -1.85
N THR A 1002 20.13 -3.93 -1.07
CA THR A 1002 18.82 -4.41 -0.63
C THR A 1002 17.68 -3.59 -1.22
N GLY A 1003 16.53 -4.24 -1.43
CA GLY A 1003 15.30 -3.56 -1.77
C GLY A 1003 15.42 -2.75 -3.06
N ARG A 1004 14.88 -1.53 -3.03
CA ARG A 1004 14.79 -0.66 -4.20
C ARG A 1004 16.13 -0.11 -4.72
N LEU A 1005 17.19 -0.15 -3.90
CA LEU A 1005 18.52 0.30 -4.31
C LEU A 1005 19.20 -0.64 -5.33
N ALA A 1006 18.61 -1.81 -5.60
CA ALA A 1006 19.02 -2.64 -6.73
C ALA A 1006 18.89 -1.91 -8.08
N VAL A 1007 17.88 -1.06 -8.25
CA VAL A 1007 17.66 -0.31 -9.49
C VAL A 1007 18.82 0.65 -9.79
N PRO A 1008 19.20 1.62 -8.91
CA PRO A 1008 20.36 2.47 -9.15
C PRO A 1008 21.69 1.69 -9.21
N ALA A 1009 21.83 0.57 -8.49
CA ALA A 1009 23.03 -0.26 -8.63
C ALA A 1009 23.13 -0.93 -10.01
N ALA A 1010 22.03 -1.44 -10.57
CA ALA A 1010 21.99 -1.97 -11.92
C ALA A 1010 22.35 -0.89 -12.96
N HIS A 1011 21.88 0.35 -12.76
CA HIS A 1011 22.26 1.49 -13.61
C HIS A 1011 23.75 1.83 -13.49
N ALA A 1012 24.32 1.83 -12.28
CA ALA A 1012 25.74 2.06 -12.05
C ALA A 1012 26.61 1.00 -12.75
N ILE A 1013 26.22 -0.28 -12.66
CA ILE A 1013 26.91 -1.40 -13.31
C ILE A 1013 26.85 -1.28 -14.84
N ALA A 1014 25.67 -1.00 -15.40
CA ALA A 1014 25.50 -0.88 -16.84
C ALA A 1014 26.21 0.36 -17.42
N ALA A 1015 26.25 1.46 -16.68
CA ALA A 1015 26.97 2.68 -17.07
C ALA A 1015 28.50 2.49 -17.05
N GLU A 1016 29.01 1.66 -16.12
CA GLU A 1016 30.44 1.38 -15.93
C GLU A 1016 30.73 -0.13 -15.91
N PRO A 1017 30.59 -0.84 -17.04
CA PRO A 1017 30.71 -2.31 -17.07
C PRO A 1017 32.10 -2.81 -16.67
N GLY A 1018 33.13 -1.97 -16.78
CA GLY A 1018 34.50 -2.27 -16.38
C GLY A 1018 34.85 -1.91 -14.93
N LEU A 1019 33.94 -1.30 -14.17
CA LEU A 1019 34.22 -0.85 -12.80
C LEU A 1019 33.80 -1.89 -11.75
N PHE A 1020 32.62 -2.52 -11.92
CA PHE A 1020 32.09 -3.48 -10.96
C PHE A 1020 32.28 -4.92 -11.44
N THR A 1021 32.86 -5.75 -10.59
CA THR A 1021 33.21 -7.16 -10.89
C THR A 1021 32.19 -8.16 -10.39
N GLY A 1022 31.05 -7.71 -9.85
CA GLY A 1022 30.00 -8.55 -9.24
C GLY A 1022 28.89 -7.71 -8.66
N HIS A 1023 27.70 -8.30 -8.55
CA HIS A 1023 26.60 -7.74 -7.78
C HIS A 1023 25.82 -8.82 -7.02
N ASP A 1024 25.15 -8.43 -5.95
CA ASP A 1024 24.16 -9.24 -5.24
C ASP A 1024 22.97 -8.35 -4.86
N PHE A 1025 21.78 -8.68 -5.35
CA PHE A 1025 20.55 -7.92 -5.13
C PHE A 1025 19.61 -8.70 -4.22
N ILE A 1026 19.45 -8.22 -2.99
CA ILE A 1026 18.65 -8.86 -1.96
C ILE A 1026 17.26 -8.23 -1.93
N ASN A 1027 16.21 -9.02 -2.22
CA ASN A 1027 14.81 -8.57 -2.30
C ASN A 1027 14.59 -7.37 -3.25
N PRO A 1028 15.09 -7.42 -4.50
CA PRO A 1028 14.89 -6.31 -5.44
C PRO A 1028 13.40 -6.12 -5.80
N PRO A 1029 13.00 -4.94 -6.30
CA PRO A 1029 11.66 -4.72 -6.84
C PRO A 1029 11.40 -5.62 -8.07
N ARG A 1030 10.18 -5.61 -8.60
CA ARG A 1030 9.85 -6.27 -9.88
C ARG A 1030 10.41 -5.45 -11.06
N SER A 1031 10.46 -6.06 -12.24
CA SER A 1031 10.80 -5.33 -13.49
C SER A 1031 9.85 -4.17 -13.73
N TRP A 1032 10.30 -3.14 -14.44
CA TRP A 1032 9.43 -2.01 -14.79
C TRP A 1032 8.31 -2.43 -15.75
N GLU A 1033 8.56 -3.39 -16.64
CA GLU A 1033 7.51 -4.02 -17.44
C GLU A 1033 6.40 -4.59 -16.55
N SER A 1034 6.77 -5.39 -15.55
CA SER A 1034 5.82 -5.96 -14.60
C SER A 1034 5.11 -4.85 -13.82
N ALA A 1035 5.81 -3.77 -13.45
CA ALA A 1035 5.21 -2.65 -12.74
C ALA A 1035 4.11 -1.97 -13.56
N VAL A 1036 4.34 -1.73 -14.85
CA VAL A 1036 3.35 -1.15 -15.78
C VAL A 1036 2.15 -2.07 -15.96
N ARG A 1037 2.38 -3.37 -16.22
CA ARG A 1037 1.29 -4.35 -16.38
C ARG A 1037 0.44 -4.50 -15.13
N ASN A 1038 1.05 -4.37 -13.94
CA ASN A 1038 0.37 -4.44 -12.64
C ASN A 1038 -0.09 -3.07 -12.11
N ARG A 1039 0.12 -1.98 -12.84
CA ARG A 1039 -0.31 -0.61 -12.49
C ARG A 1039 0.22 -0.15 -11.12
N GLU A 1040 1.50 -0.40 -10.84
CA GLU A 1040 2.12 -0.05 -9.56
C GLU A 1040 2.13 1.48 -9.34
N MET A 1041 1.90 1.93 -8.10
CA MET A 1041 1.78 3.37 -7.78
C MET A 1041 3.05 4.02 -7.20
N SER A 1042 3.92 3.24 -6.55
CA SER A 1042 5.07 3.77 -5.79
C SER A 1042 6.36 3.58 -6.57
N LEU A 1043 6.47 4.28 -7.70
CA LEU A 1043 7.57 4.10 -8.65
C LEU A 1043 8.49 5.32 -8.79
N TYR A 1044 8.12 6.51 -8.31
CA TYR A 1044 8.90 7.74 -8.55
C TYR A 1044 10.39 7.61 -8.16
N SER A 1045 10.69 7.05 -6.98
CA SER A 1045 12.07 6.91 -6.50
C SER A 1045 12.87 5.81 -7.18
N THR A 1046 12.23 4.98 -8.01
CA THR A 1046 12.82 3.86 -8.74
C THR A 1046 12.62 3.94 -10.24
N SER A 1047 12.06 5.02 -10.78
CA SER A 1047 11.81 5.17 -12.21
C SER A 1047 12.75 6.18 -12.87
N VAL A 1048 12.94 5.99 -14.17
CA VAL A 1048 13.65 6.90 -15.07
C VAL A 1048 12.71 7.21 -16.24
N HIS A 1049 12.52 8.50 -16.54
CA HIS A 1049 11.60 8.94 -17.60
C HIS A 1049 12.00 8.37 -18.97
N GLY A 1050 11.08 7.72 -19.66
CA GLY A 1050 11.30 7.12 -20.99
C GLY A 1050 12.18 5.88 -21.01
N ALA A 1051 12.58 5.34 -19.86
CA ALA A 1051 13.55 4.24 -19.84
C ALA A 1051 13.06 2.97 -20.55
N LEU A 1052 11.77 2.62 -20.46
CA LEU A 1052 11.22 1.41 -21.09
C LEU A 1052 11.26 1.44 -22.61
N LEU A 1053 11.41 2.62 -23.24
CA LEU A 1053 11.67 2.74 -24.68
C LEU A 1053 13.04 2.18 -25.07
N HIS A 1054 13.94 2.00 -24.10
CA HIS A 1054 15.35 1.68 -24.32
C HIS A 1054 15.84 0.46 -23.53
N TYR A 1055 15.36 0.26 -22.30
CA TYR A 1055 15.76 -0.85 -21.43
C TYR A 1055 14.79 -1.03 -20.24
N ASP A 1056 14.78 -2.22 -19.65
CA ASP A 1056 14.23 -2.46 -18.31
C ASP A 1056 15.40 -2.56 -17.34
N TRP A 1057 15.20 -2.19 -16.08
CA TRP A 1057 16.29 -2.19 -15.11
C TRP A 1057 16.82 -3.60 -14.84
N VAL A 1058 15.98 -4.63 -14.97
CA VAL A 1058 16.41 -6.05 -14.83
C VAL A 1058 17.38 -6.46 -15.94
N ASP A 1059 17.26 -5.87 -17.13
CA ASP A 1059 18.15 -6.14 -18.28
C ASP A 1059 19.55 -5.53 -18.11
N LEU A 1060 19.75 -4.70 -17.09
CA LEU A 1060 21.01 -4.00 -16.83
C LEU A 1060 21.96 -4.82 -15.95
N SER A 1061 21.46 -5.80 -15.21
CA SER A 1061 22.27 -6.68 -14.35
C SER A 1061 22.78 -7.94 -15.04
N GLU A 1062 22.22 -8.33 -16.18
CA GLU A 1062 22.68 -9.50 -16.93
C GLU A 1062 24.06 -9.23 -17.55
N ARG A 1063 24.99 -10.18 -17.40
CA ARG A 1063 26.40 -10.03 -17.79
C ARG A 1063 26.69 -10.34 -19.23
#